data_AF-A0A2N1ALB3-F1
#
_entry.id   AF-A0A2N1ALB3-F1
#
_cell.length_a   1.000
_cell.length_b   1.000
_cell.length_c   1.000
_cell.angle_alpha   90.00
_cell.angle_beta   90.00
_cell.angle_gamma   90.00
#
_symmetry.space_group_name_H-M   'P 1'
#
loop_
_entity.id
_entity.type
_entity.pdbx_description
1 polymer ?
#
loop_
_entity_poly.entity_id
_entity_poly.type
_entity_poly.pdbx_seq_one_letter_code
_entity_poly.pdbx_strand_id
1 'polypeptide(L)'
;MTRGGLPKRQRLIGLWLSLSGISLLGGAIFAAWLDAQLAPTGVTRIALWLGSFSGGATLFMVGLVLERMLFTPLRHLQVQLARLVANPDARDEHPPEGWLKGLGPDLRRVRESWREDRSRLATAHADGARSAARIRQELETLLQVLETPLLLCDHHRRVMLFNQAAEDFFVGNTGLGLGKRLEALLPVASLQQALSQLPNDGSPRELLAPCDNRWLKVILRRVPGSDGETLLTFGDATASWSSEMGVRAELANMLTPLRQHTASLTSAADALIQLRHQNDDSTSLLRQRFERVIHEEGITLGDNVAKIGQLLDDMQHQGERLTPMWSNDFWQALDERLDPEHRLITPVGMPAWFKGDAPALIALFDSLVKHLNTHLPESGFEGEICLGNKRVYLDLIWRGKAIPEHELAEWRQQPLNSLPLTPSVADVLRQHASDLWSLVDDDGVHARLRLPLPAVERVGAPRETAPPRPEFHDFGIADLPPPDEALASRSLRSLEVVAFDTETTGLELRRGDTVISLGACRVVNARLLASEAFDQKVDPQRPIPAASTAIHGLTDADVIGAPPLDIVLTRFRDFVGEAVLLAHNAAFDLLAISHKGVVFDIPVIDTLLISRALDEALDGHDLDSLAQRYDLAFPPGTRHTALGDARVTAELWLALLPRLEARGVDTLEQLLTLQANAFDRQDASAL
;
A
#
# COMPACT_ATOMS: atom_id res chain seq x y z
N MET A 1 -2.57 -31.36 -34.97
CA MET A 1 -3.37 -31.15 -36.19
C MET A 1 -2.85 -29.92 -36.89
N THR A 2 -2.16 -30.07 -38.02
CA THR A 2 -1.69 -28.97 -38.85
C THR A 2 -2.91 -28.22 -39.40
N ARG A 3 -3.15 -26.99 -38.92
CA ARG A 3 -4.17 -26.09 -39.47
C ARG A 3 -3.73 -25.72 -40.89
N GLY A 4 -4.10 -26.55 -41.87
CA GLY A 4 -4.00 -26.20 -43.28
C GLY A 4 -4.92 -25.02 -43.55
N GLY A 5 -4.37 -23.80 -43.47
CA GLY A 5 -5.10 -22.59 -43.82
C GLY A 5 -5.62 -22.68 -45.25
N LEU A 6 -6.85 -22.21 -45.47
CA LEU A 6 -7.45 -22.10 -46.79
C LEU A 6 -6.47 -21.40 -47.76
N PRO A 7 -6.36 -21.85 -49.02
CA PRO A 7 -5.41 -21.26 -49.97
C PRO A 7 -5.71 -19.78 -50.18
N LYS A 8 -4.68 -18.94 -49.99
CA LYS A 8 -4.77 -17.47 -50.14
C LYS A 8 -5.38 -17.11 -51.52
N ARG A 9 -6.35 -16.19 -51.58
CA ARG A 9 -7.04 -15.71 -52.80
C ARG A 9 -6.10 -15.44 -53.98
N GLN A 10 -4.94 -14.84 -53.72
CA GLN A 10 -3.92 -14.57 -54.74
C GLN A 10 -3.46 -15.85 -55.47
N ARG A 11 -3.40 -16.98 -54.76
CA ARG A 11 -3.07 -18.29 -55.34
C ARG A 11 -4.22 -18.85 -56.17
N LEU A 12 -5.47 -18.70 -55.73
CA LEU A 12 -6.65 -19.18 -56.46
C LEU A 12 -6.89 -18.36 -57.74
N ILE A 13 -6.78 -17.03 -57.66
CA ILE A 13 -6.87 -16.13 -58.83
C ILE A 13 -5.68 -16.36 -59.75
N GLY A 14 -4.47 -16.50 -59.20
CA GLY A 14 -3.28 -16.83 -59.99
C GLY A 14 -3.45 -18.15 -60.73
N LEU A 15 -3.98 -19.19 -60.08
CA LEU A 15 -4.25 -20.49 -60.68
C LEU A 15 -5.34 -20.41 -61.76
N TRP A 16 -6.43 -19.67 -61.52
CA TRP A 16 -7.49 -19.45 -62.51
C TRP A 16 -7.00 -18.68 -63.74
N LEU A 17 -6.26 -17.59 -63.55
CA LEU A 17 -5.66 -16.83 -64.66
C LEU A 17 -4.66 -17.67 -65.44
N SER A 18 -3.86 -18.48 -64.74
CA SER A 18 -2.91 -19.40 -65.38
C SER A 18 -3.63 -20.48 -66.20
N LEU A 19 -4.69 -21.08 -65.65
CA LEU A 19 -5.49 -22.11 -66.32
C LEU A 19 -6.24 -21.54 -67.55
N SER A 20 -6.77 -20.32 -67.42
CA SER A 20 -7.41 -19.59 -68.52
C SER A 20 -6.40 -19.25 -69.62
N GLY A 21 -5.19 -18.79 -69.23
CA GLY A 21 -4.10 -18.51 -70.17
C GLY A 21 -3.59 -19.74 -70.91
N ILE A 22 -3.40 -20.87 -70.20
CA ILE A 22 -3.00 -22.16 -70.80
C ILE A 22 -4.07 -22.64 -71.77
N SER A 23 -5.35 -22.52 -71.41
CA SER A 23 -6.46 -22.91 -72.28
C SER A 23 -6.55 -22.05 -73.55
N LEU A 24 -6.37 -20.72 -73.43
CA LEU A 24 -6.32 -19.82 -74.59
C LEU A 24 -5.12 -20.12 -75.49
N LEU A 25 -3.94 -20.36 -74.91
CA LEU A 25 -2.73 -20.72 -75.67
C LEU A 25 -2.89 -22.07 -76.39
N GLY A 26 -3.42 -23.08 -75.70
CA GLY A 26 -3.76 -24.37 -76.30
C GLY A 26 -4.79 -24.25 -77.42
N GLY A 27 -5.80 -23.40 -77.23
CA GLY A 27 -6.78 -23.05 -78.26
C GLY A 27 -6.14 -22.38 -79.49
N ALA A 28 -5.19 -21.47 -79.29
CA ALA A 28 -4.46 -20.83 -80.39
C ALA A 28 -3.58 -21.82 -81.17
N ILE A 29 -2.87 -22.72 -80.48
CA ILE A 29 -2.04 -23.75 -81.09
C ILE A 29 -2.91 -24.73 -81.88
N PHE A 30 -4.04 -25.15 -81.31
CA PHE A 30 -4.99 -26.04 -81.97
C PHE A 30 -5.65 -25.39 -83.18
N ALA A 31 -6.03 -24.11 -83.07
CA ALA A 31 -6.55 -23.32 -84.18
C ALA A 31 -5.53 -23.20 -85.32
N ALA A 32 -4.27 -22.89 -85.01
CA ALA A 32 -3.20 -22.78 -86.00
C ALA A 32 -2.91 -24.13 -86.68
N TRP A 33 -2.94 -25.24 -85.94
CA TRP A 33 -2.78 -26.58 -86.49
C TRP A 33 -3.93 -26.96 -87.45
N LEU A 34 -5.18 -26.68 -87.04
CA LEU A 34 -6.35 -26.89 -87.89
C LEU A 34 -6.38 -25.97 -89.11
N ASP A 35 -5.97 -24.71 -88.97
CA ASP A 35 -5.87 -23.72 -90.07
C ASP A 35 -4.86 -24.18 -91.12
N ALA A 36 -3.73 -24.76 -90.68
CA ALA A 36 -2.72 -25.34 -91.56
C ALA A 36 -3.18 -26.64 -92.27
N GLN A 37 -3.98 -27.48 -91.61
CA GLN A 37 -4.48 -28.73 -92.17
C GLN A 37 -5.66 -28.55 -93.14
N LEU A 38 -6.60 -27.67 -92.79
CA LEU A 38 -7.89 -27.55 -93.48
C LEU A 38 -7.92 -26.38 -94.50
N ALA A 39 -6.94 -25.48 -94.45
CA ALA A 39 -6.86 -24.25 -95.28
C ALA A 39 -8.20 -23.50 -95.46
N PRO A 40 -8.95 -23.23 -94.37
CA PRO A 40 -10.26 -22.61 -94.47
C PRO A 40 -10.17 -21.16 -95.00
N THR A 41 -11.16 -20.73 -95.80
CA THR A 41 -11.19 -19.38 -96.40
C THR A 41 -12.44 -18.59 -95.98
N GLY A 42 -12.27 -17.28 -95.81
CA GLY A 42 -13.35 -16.35 -95.44
C GLY A 42 -13.91 -16.62 -94.03
N VAL A 43 -15.23 -16.74 -93.92
CA VAL A 43 -15.97 -16.82 -92.64
C VAL A 43 -15.66 -18.09 -91.86
N THR A 44 -15.32 -19.19 -92.54
CA THR A 44 -15.02 -20.47 -91.91
C THR A 44 -13.75 -20.43 -91.06
N ARG A 45 -12.75 -19.66 -91.49
CA ARG A 45 -11.51 -19.43 -90.73
C ARG A 45 -11.81 -18.70 -89.42
N ILE A 46 -12.63 -17.65 -89.48
CA ILE A 46 -13.03 -16.88 -88.29
C ILE A 46 -13.79 -17.76 -87.30
N ALA A 47 -14.73 -18.58 -87.78
CA ALA A 47 -15.49 -19.50 -86.95
C ALA A 47 -14.60 -20.55 -86.26
N LEU A 48 -13.58 -21.05 -86.95
CA LEU A 48 -12.63 -22.02 -86.40
C LEU A 48 -11.80 -21.44 -85.25
N TRP A 49 -11.28 -20.23 -85.44
CA TRP A 49 -10.51 -19.53 -84.41
C TRP A 49 -11.38 -19.15 -83.21
N LEU A 50 -12.60 -18.66 -83.43
CA LEU A 50 -13.57 -18.38 -82.35
C LEU A 50 -13.97 -19.64 -81.58
N GLY A 51 -14.22 -20.75 -82.28
CA GLY A 51 -14.53 -22.04 -81.67
C GLY A 51 -13.38 -22.55 -80.81
N SER A 52 -12.14 -22.39 -81.27
CA SER A 52 -10.95 -22.83 -80.54
C SER A 52 -10.64 -21.99 -79.30
N PHE A 53 -11.01 -20.70 -79.29
CA PHE A 53 -10.89 -19.84 -78.10
C PHE A 53 -12.07 -19.94 -77.12
N SER A 54 -13.19 -20.57 -77.50
CA SER A 54 -14.40 -20.63 -76.68
C SER A 54 -14.18 -21.27 -75.30
N GLY A 55 -13.32 -22.30 -75.22
CA GLY A 55 -12.97 -22.96 -73.94
C GLY A 55 -12.25 -22.03 -72.97
N GLY A 56 -11.24 -21.30 -73.44
CA GLY A 56 -10.50 -20.34 -72.61
C GLY A 56 -11.35 -19.13 -72.21
N ALA A 57 -12.16 -18.62 -73.14
CA ALA A 57 -13.07 -17.49 -72.89
C ALA A 57 -14.19 -17.83 -71.88
N THR A 58 -14.76 -19.04 -71.95
CA THR A 58 -15.78 -19.49 -70.99
C THR A 58 -15.18 -19.67 -69.59
N LEU A 59 -13.98 -20.25 -69.47
CA LEU A 59 -13.27 -20.41 -68.20
C LEU A 59 -12.97 -19.05 -67.54
N PHE A 60 -12.61 -18.06 -68.34
CA PHE A 60 -12.39 -16.70 -67.88
C PHE A 60 -13.70 -16.03 -67.41
N MET A 61 -14.77 -16.11 -68.21
CA MET A 61 -16.06 -15.54 -67.83
C MET A 61 -16.65 -16.18 -66.57
N VAL A 62 -16.53 -17.50 -66.41
CA VAL A 62 -16.96 -18.21 -65.20
C VAL A 62 -16.19 -17.73 -63.97
N GLY A 63 -14.87 -17.51 -64.08
CA GLY A 63 -14.07 -16.98 -62.98
C GLY A 63 -14.45 -15.56 -62.57
N LEU A 64 -14.75 -14.68 -63.54
CA LEU A 64 -15.25 -13.33 -63.26
C LEU A 64 -16.61 -13.36 -62.53
N VAL A 65 -17.51 -14.25 -62.95
CA VAL A 65 -18.81 -14.44 -62.29
C VAL A 65 -18.62 -14.95 -60.86
N LEU A 66 -17.73 -15.92 -60.63
CA LEU A 66 -17.41 -16.42 -59.30
C LEU A 66 -16.80 -15.35 -58.38
N GLU A 67 -15.89 -14.51 -58.90
CA GLU A 67 -15.31 -13.39 -58.12
C GLU A 67 -16.37 -12.40 -57.66
N ARG A 68 -17.30 -12.06 -58.54
CA ARG A 68 -18.36 -11.09 -58.26
C ARG A 68 -19.47 -11.67 -57.38
N MET A 69 -19.89 -12.91 -57.63
CA MET A 69 -21.03 -13.52 -56.94
C MET A 69 -20.65 -14.21 -55.63
N LEU A 70 -19.46 -14.81 -55.52
CA LEU A 70 -19.07 -15.61 -54.36
C LEU A 70 -18.02 -14.89 -53.50
N PHE A 71 -16.86 -14.55 -54.06
CA PHE A 71 -15.72 -14.08 -53.28
C PHE A 71 -15.89 -12.66 -52.72
N THR A 72 -16.46 -11.74 -53.50
CA THR A 72 -16.65 -10.34 -53.06
C THR A 72 -17.63 -10.24 -51.87
N PRO A 73 -18.84 -10.86 -51.91
CA PRO A 73 -19.75 -10.86 -50.76
C PRO A 73 -19.17 -11.53 -49.50
N LEU A 74 -18.46 -12.65 -49.66
CA LEU A 74 -17.81 -13.34 -48.54
C LEU A 74 -16.74 -12.48 -47.85
N ARG A 75 -16.01 -11.66 -48.61
CA ARG A 75 -15.02 -10.73 -48.05
C ARG A 75 -15.67 -9.64 -47.22
N HIS A 76 -16.77 -9.05 -47.70
CA HIS A 76 -17.51 -8.06 -46.92
C HIS A 76 -18.03 -8.66 -45.61
N LEU A 77 -18.56 -9.90 -45.65
CA LEU A 77 -18.98 -10.63 -44.47
C LEU A 77 -17.80 -10.87 -43.49
N GLN A 78 -16.63 -11.26 -43.99
CA GLN A 78 -15.44 -11.49 -43.14
C GLN A 78 -14.99 -10.21 -42.43
N VAL A 79 -14.97 -9.07 -43.14
CA VAL A 79 -14.63 -7.77 -42.54
C VAL A 79 -15.66 -7.36 -41.50
N GLN A 80 -16.95 -7.57 -41.76
CA GLN A 80 -18.01 -7.31 -40.79
C GLN A 80 -17.89 -8.17 -39.54
N LEU A 81 -17.63 -9.47 -39.68
CA LEU A 81 -17.41 -10.37 -38.54
C LEU A 81 -16.16 -9.99 -37.75
N ALA A 82 -15.06 -9.64 -38.43
CA ALA A 82 -13.84 -9.19 -37.77
C ALA A 82 -14.08 -7.88 -36.97
N ARG A 83 -14.83 -6.94 -37.54
CA ARG A 83 -15.24 -5.71 -36.84
C ARG A 83 -16.17 -5.99 -35.67
N LEU A 84 -17.15 -6.88 -35.84
CA LEU A 84 -18.07 -7.28 -34.78
C LEU A 84 -17.33 -7.93 -33.59
N VAL A 85 -16.33 -8.77 -33.88
CA VAL A 85 -15.48 -9.41 -32.85
C VAL A 85 -14.56 -8.39 -32.18
N ALA A 86 -14.01 -7.44 -32.94
CA ALA A 86 -13.09 -6.43 -32.40
C ALA A 86 -13.82 -5.34 -31.59
N ASN A 87 -14.96 -4.86 -32.09
CA ASN A 87 -15.77 -3.84 -31.45
C ASN A 87 -17.26 -4.08 -31.75
N PRO A 88 -17.98 -4.78 -30.86
CA PRO A 88 -19.41 -5.03 -30.99
C PRO A 88 -20.23 -3.74 -31.00
N ASP A 89 -19.72 -2.63 -30.45
CA ASP A 89 -20.42 -1.36 -30.24
C ASP A 89 -20.34 -0.40 -31.44
N ALA A 90 -19.45 -0.69 -32.40
CA ALA A 90 -19.32 0.08 -33.63
C ALA A 90 -20.64 0.17 -34.43
N ARG A 91 -20.90 1.34 -35.04
CA ARG A 91 -22.11 1.62 -35.82
C ARG A 91 -22.14 0.80 -37.12
N ASP A 92 -23.35 0.42 -37.52
CA ASP A 92 -23.61 -0.48 -38.65
C ASP A 92 -23.55 0.28 -39.98
N GLU A 93 -22.36 0.56 -40.49
CA GLU A 93 -22.23 1.41 -41.68
C GLU A 93 -22.37 0.65 -43.01
N HIS A 94 -22.27 -0.69 -43.01
CA HIS A 94 -22.23 -1.48 -44.26
C HIS A 94 -22.99 -2.80 -44.09
N PRO A 95 -24.23 -2.97 -44.60
CA PRO A 95 -24.95 -4.25 -44.57
C PRO A 95 -24.36 -5.27 -45.56
N PRO A 96 -24.53 -6.59 -45.35
CA PRO A 96 -24.05 -7.60 -46.29
C PRO A 96 -24.71 -7.45 -47.68
N GLU A 97 -23.90 -7.56 -48.72
CA GLU A 97 -24.31 -7.34 -50.11
C GLU A 97 -24.51 -8.67 -50.88
N GLY A 98 -25.17 -8.59 -52.05
CA GLY A 98 -25.39 -9.75 -52.92
C GLY A 98 -26.35 -10.79 -52.33
N TRP A 99 -26.03 -12.09 -52.51
CA TRP A 99 -26.84 -13.20 -52.02
C TRP A 99 -26.83 -13.36 -50.49
N LEU A 100 -25.88 -12.72 -49.80
CA LEU A 100 -25.75 -12.74 -48.34
C LEU A 100 -26.62 -11.68 -47.65
N LYS A 101 -27.34 -10.83 -48.39
CA LYS A 101 -28.19 -9.77 -47.84
C LYS A 101 -29.22 -10.30 -46.82
N GLY A 102 -29.68 -11.54 -47.00
CA GLY A 102 -30.59 -12.21 -46.08
C GLY A 102 -30.04 -12.45 -44.67
N LEU A 103 -28.72 -12.48 -44.48
CA LEU A 103 -28.07 -12.67 -43.18
C LEU A 103 -27.96 -11.38 -42.35
N GLY A 104 -28.26 -10.22 -42.94
CA GLY A 104 -28.17 -8.92 -42.25
C GLY A 104 -28.99 -8.86 -40.95
N PRO A 105 -30.28 -9.25 -40.93
CA PRO A 105 -31.09 -9.28 -39.71
C PRO A 105 -30.53 -10.22 -38.62
N ASP A 106 -30.01 -11.39 -39.00
CA ASP A 106 -29.46 -12.36 -38.05
C ASP A 106 -28.16 -11.86 -37.43
N LEU A 107 -27.28 -11.24 -38.23
CA LEU A 107 -26.05 -10.61 -37.74
C LEU A 107 -26.36 -9.47 -36.74
N ARG A 108 -27.41 -8.68 -37.00
CA ARG A 108 -27.86 -7.64 -36.07
C ARG A 108 -28.36 -8.22 -34.75
N ARG A 109 -29.15 -9.30 -34.81
CA ARG A 109 -29.65 -9.99 -33.60
C ARG A 109 -28.51 -10.58 -32.76
N VAL A 110 -27.51 -11.20 -33.41
CA VAL A 110 -26.32 -11.71 -32.72
C VAL A 110 -25.55 -10.58 -32.05
N ARG A 111 -25.38 -9.43 -32.73
CA ARG A 111 -24.73 -8.25 -32.15
C ARG A 111 -25.49 -7.71 -30.95
N GLU A 112 -26.81 -7.55 -31.05
CA GLU A 112 -27.65 -7.04 -29.96
C GLU A 112 -27.59 -7.96 -28.74
N SER A 113 -27.73 -9.27 -28.94
CA SER A 113 -27.60 -10.27 -27.86
C SER A 113 -26.21 -10.21 -27.21
N TRP A 114 -25.15 -10.10 -28.00
CA TRP A 114 -23.79 -10.01 -27.47
C TRP A 114 -23.57 -8.71 -26.69
N ARG A 115 -24.10 -7.58 -27.16
CA ARG A 115 -24.07 -6.31 -26.40
C ARG A 115 -24.80 -6.43 -25.07
N GLU A 116 -25.99 -7.03 -25.06
CA GLU A 116 -26.73 -7.24 -23.82
C GLU A 116 -25.97 -8.14 -22.83
N ASP A 117 -25.45 -9.27 -23.28
CA ASP A 117 -24.70 -10.19 -22.41
C ASP A 117 -23.42 -9.55 -21.88
N ARG A 118 -22.69 -8.79 -22.72
CA ARG A 118 -21.50 -8.05 -22.30
C ARG A 118 -21.86 -6.93 -21.33
N SER A 119 -22.95 -6.21 -21.56
CA SER A 119 -23.43 -5.19 -20.62
C SER A 119 -23.81 -5.80 -19.28
N ARG A 120 -24.48 -6.95 -19.25
CA ARG A 120 -24.82 -7.66 -18.01
C ARG A 120 -23.58 -8.15 -17.25
N LEU A 121 -22.60 -8.71 -17.96
CA LEU A 121 -21.31 -9.11 -17.38
C LEU A 121 -20.54 -7.89 -16.85
N ALA A 122 -20.50 -6.79 -17.60
CA ALA A 122 -19.87 -5.54 -17.17
C ALA A 122 -20.55 -4.96 -15.93
N THR A 123 -21.88 -4.97 -15.85
CA THR A 123 -22.61 -4.52 -14.65
C THR A 123 -22.38 -5.44 -13.46
N ALA A 124 -22.39 -6.77 -13.65
CA ALA A 124 -22.14 -7.73 -12.58
C ALA A 124 -20.69 -7.64 -12.06
N HIS A 125 -19.71 -7.46 -12.96
CA HIS A 125 -18.32 -7.21 -12.58
C HIS A 125 -18.16 -5.86 -11.89
N ALA A 126 -18.84 -4.81 -12.35
CA ALA A 126 -18.80 -3.50 -11.72
C ALA A 126 -19.46 -3.49 -10.34
N ASP A 127 -20.53 -4.25 -10.12
CA ASP A 127 -21.19 -4.40 -8.82
C ASP A 127 -20.34 -5.23 -7.84
N GLY A 128 -19.77 -6.34 -8.31
CA GLY A 128 -18.82 -7.15 -7.53
C GLY A 128 -17.55 -6.37 -7.18
N ALA A 129 -16.99 -5.62 -8.14
CA ALA A 129 -15.83 -4.78 -7.93
C ALA A 129 -16.11 -3.61 -6.99
N ARG A 130 -17.31 -3.00 -7.05
CA ARG A 130 -17.72 -1.93 -6.11
C ARG A 130 -17.88 -2.45 -4.68
N SER A 131 -18.46 -3.63 -4.50
CA SER A 131 -18.59 -4.25 -3.17
C SER A 131 -17.22 -4.61 -2.58
N ALA A 132 -16.34 -5.22 -3.38
CA ALA A 132 -14.97 -5.53 -2.99
C ALA A 132 -14.15 -4.26 -2.70
N ALA A 133 -14.27 -3.22 -3.53
CA ALA A 133 -13.62 -1.93 -3.31
C ALA A 133 -14.13 -1.23 -2.04
N ARG A 134 -15.42 -1.32 -1.74
CA ARG A 134 -15.99 -0.79 -0.49
C ARG A 134 -15.42 -1.48 0.74
N ILE A 135 -15.41 -2.82 0.75
CA ILE A 135 -14.83 -3.59 1.87
C ILE A 135 -13.33 -3.28 2.01
N ARG A 136 -12.61 -3.19 0.88
CA ARG A 136 -11.18 -2.84 0.86
C ARG A 136 -10.95 -1.44 1.43
N GLN A 137 -11.77 -0.46 1.05
CA GLN A 137 -11.67 0.90 1.55
C GLN A 137 -12.06 1.03 3.03
N GLU A 138 -13.03 0.26 3.51
CA GLU A 138 -13.36 0.17 4.94
C GLU A 138 -12.16 -0.40 5.73
N LEU A 139 -11.51 -1.46 5.25
CA LEU A 139 -10.31 -2.04 5.86
C LEU A 139 -9.09 -1.11 5.81
N GLU A 140 -8.86 -0.43 4.69
CA GLU A 140 -7.80 0.58 4.51
C GLU A 140 -7.99 1.72 5.52
N THR A 141 -9.22 2.21 5.66
CA THR A 141 -9.55 3.28 6.63
C THR A 141 -9.27 2.82 8.06
N LEU A 142 -9.65 1.58 8.42
CA LEU A 142 -9.36 1.03 9.75
C LEU A 142 -7.86 0.90 10.01
N LEU A 143 -7.08 0.46 9.02
CA LEU A 143 -5.62 0.34 9.14
C LEU A 143 -4.93 1.70 9.32
N GLN A 144 -5.44 2.75 8.69
CA GLN A 144 -4.91 4.11 8.80
C GLN A 144 -5.20 4.76 10.16
N VAL A 145 -6.33 4.43 10.80
CA VAL A 145 -6.72 4.97 12.11
C VAL A 145 -5.97 4.27 13.26
N LEU A 146 -5.40 3.09 13.02
CA LEU A 146 -4.62 2.38 14.04
C LEU A 146 -3.34 3.14 14.41
N GLU A 147 -3.25 3.58 15.66
CA GLU A 147 -2.06 4.22 16.24
C GLU A 147 -0.90 3.24 16.46
N THR A 148 -1.15 1.93 16.38
CA THR A 148 -0.10 0.91 16.54
C THR A 148 0.67 0.75 15.24
N PRO A 149 2.00 0.95 15.22
CA PRO A 149 2.84 0.66 14.06
C PRO A 149 2.69 -0.79 13.62
N LEU A 150 2.22 -1.00 12.39
CA LEU A 150 1.88 -2.30 11.85
C LEU A 150 2.55 -2.51 10.49
N LEU A 151 3.13 -3.69 10.29
CA LEU A 151 3.72 -4.16 9.04
C LEU A 151 3.19 -5.57 8.72
N LEU A 152 2.73 -5.78 7.49
CA LEU A 152 2.42 -7.11 6.96
C LEU A 152 3.52 -7.51 5.97
N CYS A 153 4.03 -8.72 6.13
CA CYS A 153 5.05 -9.27 5.26
C CYS A 153 4.59 -10.58 4.61
N ASP A 154 5.05 -10.83 3.38
CA ASP A 154 4.85 -12.12 2.72
C ASP A 154 5.73 -13.23 3.36
N HIS A 155 5.57 -14.47 2.90
CA HIS A 155 6.41 -15.60 3.34
C HIS A 155 7.90 -15.45 2.97
N HIS A 156 8.24 -14.58 2.02
CA HIS A 156 9.60 -14.21 1.67
C HIS A 156 10.16 -13.05 2.51
N ARG A 157 9.39 -12.53 3.46
CA ARG A 157 9.71 -11.39 4.35
C ARG A 157 9.78 -10.05 3.62
N ARG A 158 9.03 -9.89 2.54
CA ARG A 158 8.84 -8.60 1.84
C ARG A 158 7.66 -7.86 2.45
N VAL A 159 7.82 -6.57 2.68
CA VAL A 159 6.77 -5.70 3.21
C VAL A 159 5.68 -5.54 2.15
N MET A 160 4.49 -6.05 2.46
CA MET A 160 3.29 -5.93 1.63
C MET A 160 2.42 -4.75 2.03
N LEU A 161 2.41 -4.40 3.31
CA LEU A 161 1.61 -3.32 3.86
C LEU A 161 2.28 -2.74 5.10
N PHE A 162 2.16 -1.43 5.27
CA PHE A 162 2.41 -0.76 6.55
C PHE A 162 1.40 0.36 6.73
N ASN A 163 1.09 0.75 7.96
CA ASN A 163 0.17 1.86 8.23
C ASN A 163 0.91 3.18 8.51
N GLN A 164 0.15 4.28 8.62
CA GLN A 164 0.72 5.61 8.91
C GLN A 164 1.53 5.61 10.21
N ALA A 165 1.05 4.92 11.25
CA ALA A 165 1.78 4.81 12.50
C ALA A 165 3.17 4.15 12.33
N ALA A 166 3.33 3.19 11.41
CA ALA A 166 4.62 2.61 11.09
C ALA A 166 5.53 3.57 10.32
N GLU A 167 4.97 4.36 9.39
CA GLU A 167 5.71 5.39 8.69
C GLU A 167 6.25 6.44 9.67
N ASP A 168 5.39 6.95 10.56
CA ASP A 168 5.74 7.91 11.60
C ASP A 168 6.76 7.33 12.60
N PHE A 169 6.68 6.03 12.90
CA PHE A 169 7.58 5.36 13.84
C PHE A 169 9.00 5.15 13.28
N PHE A 170 9.12 4.95 11.97
CA PHE A 170 10.37 4.69 11.24
C PHE A 170 10.80 5.87 10.35
N VAL A 171 10.35 7.10 10.64
CA VAL A 171 10.72 8.31 9.89
C VAL A 171 12.24 8.41 9.69
N GLY A 172 12.66 8.55 8.44
CA GLY A 172 14.07 8.66 8.05
C GLY A 172 14.80 7.33 7.84
N ASN A 173 14.17 6.19 8.11
CA ASN A 173 14.74 4.88 7.80
C ASN A 173 14.43 4.47 6.35
N THR A 174 15.46 4.45 5.50
CA THR A 174 15.34 4.10 4.07
C THR A 174 14.96 2.64 3.82
N GLY A 175 14.98 1.79 4.86
CA GLY A 175 14.57 0.38 4.80
C GLY A 175 13.06 0.16 4.72
N LEU A 176 12.25 1.15 5.11
CA LEU A 176 10.78 1.08 5.00
C LEU A 176 10.35 1.29 3.52
N GLY A 177 9.44 0.46 3.04
CA GLY A 177 8.86 0.57 1.69
C GLY A 177 8.24 -0.73 1.20
N LEU A 178 7.22 -0.63 0.35
CA LEU A 178 6.56 -1.79 -0.24
C LEU A 178 7.52 -2.62 -1.09
N GLY A 179 7.41 -3.95 -1.03
CA GLY A 179 8.27 -4.90 -1.74
C GLY A 179 9.69 -5.04 -1.18
N LYS A 180 10.14 -4.12 -0.30
CA LYS A 180 11.45 -4.21 0.35
C LYS A 180 11.46 -5.33 1.37
N ARG A 181 12.63 -5.91 1.59
CA ARG A 181 12.83 -6.98 2.57
C ARG A 181 12.85 -6.42 3.99
N LEU A 182 12.23 -7.11 4.92
CA LEU A 182 12.18 -6.75 6.34
C LEU A 182 13.58 -6.58 6.96
N GLU A 183 14.58 -7.32 6.46
CA GLU A 183 15.97 -7.19 6.91
C GLU A 183 16.58 -5.83 6.61
N ALA A 184 16.08 -5.11 5.59
CA ALA A 184 16.53 -3.75 5.30
C ALA A 184 16.06 -2.75 6.38
N LEU A 185 14.94 -3.04 7.03
CA LEU A 185 14.39 -2.23 8.12
C LEU A 185 15.01 -2.60 9.48
N LEU A 186 15.09 -3.91 9.77
CA LEU A 186 15.62 -4.45 11.02
C LEU A 186 16.59 -5.61 10.75
N PRO A 187 17.90 -5.33 10.60
CA PRO A 187 18.93 -6.33 10.33
C PRO A 187 19.32 -7.11 11.60
N VAL A 188 18.35 -7.71 12.28
CA VAL A 188 18.55 -8.39 13.56
C VAL A 188 18.44 -9.92 13.37
N ALA A 189 19.50 -10.66 13.72
CA ALA A 189 19.54 -12.12 13.58
C ALA A 189 18.45 -12.83 14.41
N SER A 190 18.10 -12.31 15.58
CA SER A 190 17.04 -12.86 16.43
C SER A 190 15.65 -12.75 15.78
N LEU A 191 15.40 -11.72 14.96
CA LEU A 191 14.16 -11.59 14.20
C LEU A 191 14.02 -12.71 13.16
N GLN A 192 15.11 -13.05 12.47
CA GLN A 192 15.10 -14.15 11.49
C GLN A 192 14.80 -15.50 12.13
N GLN A 193 15.41 -15.77 13.29
CA GLN A 193 15.13 -16.97 14.08
C GLN A 193 13.70 -16.95 14.66
N ALA A 194 13.18 -15.76 15.01
CA ALA A 194 11.83 -15.62 15.52
C ALA A 194 10.79 -16.00 14.46
N LEU A 195 10.99 -15.51 13.23
CA LEU A 195 10.15 -15.76 12.06
C LEU A 195 10.15 -17.22 11.62
N SER A 196 11.30 -17.91 11.71
CA SER A 196 11.41 -19.32 11.27
C SER A 196 10.70 -20.31 12.19
N GLN A 197 10.52 -19.97 13.47
CA GLN A 197 9.80 -20.84 14.43
C GLN A 197 8.43 -20.26 14.80
N LEU A 198 7.89 -19.35 13.99
CA LEU A 198 6.59 -18.72 14.24
C LEU A 198 5.46 -19.75 14.01
N PRO A 199 4.58 -20.00 15.00
CA PRO A 199 3.48 -20.95 14.87
C PRO A 199 2.49 -20.59 13.76
N ASN A 200 1.88 -21.59 13.12
CA ASN A 200 0.90 -21.39 12.05
C ASN A 200 -0.53 -21.13 12.54
N ASP A 201 -0.77 -21.25 13.85
CA ASP A 201 -2.08 -21.04 14.49
C ASP A 201 -2.39 -19.56 14.80
N GLY A 202 -1.48 -18.66 14.45
CA GLY A 202 -1.60 -17.22 14.70
C GLY A 202 -1.23 -16.78 16.12
N SER A 203 -0.68 -17.69 16.94
CA SER A 203 -0.19 -17.33 18.27
C SER A 203 0.95 -16.30 18.20
N PRO A 204 0.95 -15.29 19.10
CA PRO A 204 1.96 -14.25 19.09
C PRO A 204 3.30 -14.74 19.62
N ARG A 205 4.37 -14.25 18.98
CA ARG A 205 5.72 -14.32 19.52
C ARG A 205 6.23 -12.91 19.76
N GLU A 206 6.61 -12.63 21.00
CA GLU A 206 7.22 -11.33 21.35
C GLU A 206 8.75 -11.42 21.27
N LEU A 207 9.35 -10.35 20.77
CA LEU A 207 10.78 -10.18 20.55
C LEU A 207 11.18 -8.77 21.03
N LEU A 208 12.38 -8.66 21.62
CA LEU A 208 13.06 -7.37 21.77
C LEU A 208 14.14 -7.25 20.70
N ALA A 209 14.08 -6.18 19.92
CA ALA A 209 15.01 -5.91 18.82
C ALA A 209 15.69 -4.54 19.03
N PRO A 210 17.03 -4.46 18.98
CA PRO A 210 17.72 -3.18 18.98
C PRO A 210 17.53 -2.50 17.61
N CYS A 211 17.20 -1.21 17.62
CA CYS A 211 17.10 -0.37 16.42
C CYS A 211 17.68 1.01 16.74
N ASP A 212 18.81 1.33 16.15
CA ASP A 212 19.61 2.53 16.46
C ASP A 212 19.89 2.67 17.97
N ASN A 213 19.33 3.70 18.61
CA ASN A 213 19.48 3.97 20.04
C ASN A 213 18.22 3.57 20.85
N ARG A 214 17.31 2.79 20.25
CA ARG A 214 16.03 2.36 20.84
C ARG A 214 15.96 0.85 20.99
N TRP A 215 15.25 0.40 22.03
CA TRP A 215 14.80 -0.99 22.17
C TRP A 215 13.37 -1.09 21.67
N LEU A 216 13.15 -1.89 20.63
CA LEU A 216 11.83 -2.12 20.06
C LEU A 216 11.23 -3.40 20.65
N LYS A 217 10.01 -3.30 21.17
CA LYS A 217 9.15 -4.46 21.39
C LYS A 217 8.47 -4.78 20.07
N VAL A 218 8.72 -5.98 19.54
CA VAL A 218 8.16 -6.47 18.28
C VAL A 218 7.27 -7.67 18.59
N ILE A 219 6.01 -7.62 18.18
CA ILE A 219 5.08 -8.75 18.29
C ILE A 219 4.87 -9.31 16.89
N LEU A 220 5.15 -10.61 16.72
CA LEU A 220 5.07 -11.32 15.46
C LEU A 220 3.91 -12.32 15.50
N ARG A 221 3.08 -12.38 14.46
CA ARG A 221 1.99 -13.35 14.30
C ARG A 221 1.93 -13.86 12.87
N ARG A 222 1.68 -15.15 12.66
CA ARG A 222 1.35 -15.65 11.32
C ARG A 222 -0.13 -15.38 11.04
N VAL A 223 -0.47 -14.90 9.85
CA VAL A 223 -1.88 -14.64 9.51
C VAL A 223 -2.57 -15.99 9.21
N PRO A 224 -3.59 -16.40 10.00
CA PRO A 224 -4.26 -17.68 9.78
C PRO A 224 -5.00 -17.71 8.45
N GLY A 225 -4.83 -18.77 7.66
CA GLY A 225 -5.49 -18.91 6.36
C GLY A 225 -4.85 -18.14 5.20
N SER A 226 -3.65 -17.57 5.40
CA SER A 226 -2.81 -16.96 4.36
C SER A 226 -1.69 -17.90 3.87
N ASP A 227 -1.03 -17.56 2.77
CA ASP A 227 0.17 -18.25 2.25
C ASP A 227 1.44 -17.88 3.04
N GLY A 228 1.38 -18.03 4.36
CA GLY A 228 2.53 -17.86 5.27
C GLY A 228 2.87 -16.41 5.61
N GLU A 229 1.95 -15.48 5.39
CA GLU A 229 2.11 -14.06 5.71
C GLU A 229 2.34 -13.85 7.21
N THR A 230 3.13 -12.84 7.54
CA THR A 230 3.47 -12.49 8.92
C THR A 230 3.12 -11.04 9.21
N LEU A 231 2.36 -10.85 10.29
CA LEU A 231 2.03 -9.56 10.85
C LEU A 231 3.04 -9.19 11.94
N LEU A 232 3.56 -7.97 11.88
CA LEU A 232 4.46 -7.39 12.87
C LEU A 232 3.87 -6.11 13.43
N THR A 233 3.86 -5.98 14.76
CA THR A 233 3.59 -4.71 15.42
C THR A 233 4.77 -4.25 16.25
N PHE A 234 4.97 -2.93 16.34
CA PHE A 234 6.13 -2.33 17.00
C PHE A 234 5.69 -1.40 18.13
N GLY A 235 6.49 -1.37 19.19
CA GLY A 235 6.40 -0.38 20.27
C GLY A 235 7.79 0.00 20.76
N ASP A 236 7.94 1.25 21.20
CA ASP A 236 9.16 1.70 21.85
C ASP A 236 9.19 1.22 23.30
N ALA A 237 10.15 0.37 23.63
CA ALA A 237 10.37 -0.18 24.97
C ALA A 237 11.59 0.45 25.67
N THR A 238 12.24 1.45 25.07
CA THR A 238 13.49 2.04 25.56
C THR A 238 13.31 2.63 26.96
N ALA A 239 12.25 3.42 27.13
CA ALA A 239 11.99 4.12 28.38
C ALA A 239 11.60 3.14 29.50
N SER A 240 10.59 2.30 29.24
CA SER A 240 10.13 1.24 30.17
C SER A 240 11.23 0.27 30.59
N TRP A 241 12.14 -0.11 29.70
CA TRP A 241 13.24 -1.02 30.05
C TRP A 241 14.34 -0.32 30.85
N SER A 242 14.69 0.92 30.48
CA SER A 242 15.73 1.68 31.18
C SER A 242 15.30 2.08 32.60
N SER A 243 14.03 2.47 32.80
CA SER A 243 13.47 2.85 34.09
C SER A 243 13.28 1.63 35.00
N GLU A 244 12.74 0.53 34.48
CA GLU A 244 12.47 -0.65 35.30
C GLU A 244 13.74 -1.43 35.66
N MET A 245 14.71 -1.56 34.74
CA MET A 245 15.92 -2.34 34.99
C MET A 245 16.99 -1.55 35.76
N GLY A 246 17.12 -0.25 35.51
CA GLY A 246 18.02 0.62 36.26
C GLY A 246 17.70 0.64 37.75
N VAL A 247 16.41 0.81 38.08
CA VAL A 247 16.00 0.89 39.49
C VAL A 247 16.00 -0.48 40.18
N ARG A 248 15.63 -1.56 39.48
CA ARG A 248 15.77 -2.92 40.04
C ARG A 248 17.22 -3.25 40.38
N ALA A 249 18.18 -2.84 39.52
CA ALA A 249 19.59 -3.02 39.79
C ALA A 249 20.06 -2.19 40.99
N GLU A 250 19.60 -0.95 41.11
CA GLU A 250 19.94 -0.08 42.23
C GLU A 250 19.38 -0.59 43.57
N LEU A 251 18.12 -1.03 43.60
CA LEU A 251 17.50 -1.69 44.76
C LEU A 251 18.24 -2.99 45.13
N ALA A 252 18.56 -3.83 44.14
CA ALA A 252 19.29 -5.07 44.38
C ALA A 252 20.69 -4.83 44.97
N ASN A 253 21.38 -3.79 44.50
CA ASN A 253 22.68 -3.38 45.02
C ASN A 253 22.61 -2.86 46.46
N MET A 254 21.47 -2.28 46.88
CA MET A 254 21.26 -1.81 48.26
C MET A 254 20.90 -2.93 49.25
N LEU A 255 20.39 -4.08 48.78
CA LEU A 255 20.07 -5.23 49.67
C LEU A 255 21.32 -5.83 50.34
N THR A 256 22.47 -5.80 49.66
CA THR A 256 23.72 -6.37 50.19
C THR A 256 24.27 -5.55 51.37
N PRO A 257 24.45 -4.20 51.25
CA PRO A 257 24.80 -3.34 52.36
C PRO A 257 23.82 -3.46 53.54
N LEU A 258 22.50 -3.44 53.27
CA LEU A 258 21.50 -3.59 54.33
C LEU A 258 21.72 -4.88 55.15
N ARG A 259 21.91 -6.01 54.47
CA ARG A 259 22.19 -7.29 55.13
C ARG A 259 23.48 -7.26 55.95
N GLN A 260 24.53 -6.62 55.43
CA GLN A 260 25.81 -6.51 56.11
C GLN A 260 25.72 -5.64 57.38
N HIS A 261 25.11 -4.46 57.29
CA HIS A 261 24.89 -3.57 58.44
C HIS A 261 24.00 -4.22 59.49
N THR A 262 22.93 -4.91 59.06
CA THR A 262 22.05 -5.65 59.98
C THR A 262 22.82 -6.76 60.69
N ALA A 263 23.63 -7.56 59.99
CA ALA A 263 24.43 -8.62 60.61
C ALA A 263 25.51 -8.09 61.57
N SER A 264 26.13 -6.95 61.24
CA SER A 264 27.08 -6.23 62.10
C SER A 264 26.41 -5.77 63.39
N LEU A 265 25.20 -5.18 63.28
CA LEU A 265 24.37 -4.77 64.41
C LEU A 265 23.99 -5.95 65.31
N THR A 266 23.48 -7.05 64.74
CA THR A 266 23.09 -8.23 65.54
C THR A 266 24.29 -8.83 66.26
N SER A 267 25.44 -8.93 65.57
CA SER A 267 26.67 -9.46 66.16
C SER A 267 27.21 -8.58 67.30
N ALA A 268 27.19 -7.26 67.12
CA ALA A 268 27.60 -6.30 68.15
C ALA A 268 26.62 -6.30 69.34
N ALA A 269 25.31 -6.41 69.09
CA ALA A 269 24.29 -6.51 70.12
C ALA A 269 24.41 -7.82 70.92
N ASP A 270 24.63 -8.95 70.25
CA ASP A 270 24.83 -10.26 70.90
C ASP A 270 26.11 -10.26 71.76
N ALA A 271 27.19 -9.67 71.26
CA ALA A 271 28.43 -9.51 72.02
C ALA A 271 28.22 -8.65 73.29
N LEU A 272 27.45 -7.56 73.20
CA LEU A 272 27.10 -6.73 74.37
C LEU A 272 26.23 -7.49 75.39
N ILE A 273 25.30 -8.32 74.93
CA ILE A 273 24.46 -9.15 75.81
C ILE A 273 25.33 -10.17 76.57
N GLN A 274 26.32 -10.79 75.92
CA GLN A 274 27.25 -11.71 76.57
C GLN A 274 28.18 -11.01 77.58
N LEU A 275 28.63 -9.80 77.28
CA LEU A 275 29.52 -9.01 78.15
C LEU A 275 28.81 -8.35 79.33
N ARG A 276 27.46 -8.36 79.37
CA ARG A 276 26.65 -7.72 80.42
C ARG A 276 26.92 -8.25 81.83
N HIS A 277 27.49 -9.45 81.98
CA HIS A 277 27.76 -10.11 83.26
C HIS A 277 29.23 -10.08 83.70
N GLN A 278 30.13 -9.40 82.96
CA GLN A 278 31.56 -9.31 83.29
C GLN A 278 31.96 -7.86 83.60
N ASN A 279 32.37 -7.58 84.85
CA ASN A 279 32.79 -6.26 85.33
C ASN A 279 34.33 -6.21 85.44
N ASP A 280 35.02 -6.07 84.31
CA ASP A 280 36.46 -5.81 84.26
C ASP A 280 36.74 -4.54 83.42
N ASP A 281 37.82 -3.81 83.72
CA ASP A 281 38.16 -2.53 83.06
C ASP A 281 38.38 -2.72 81.55
N SER A 282 38.94 -3.88 81.17
CA SER A 282 39.12 -4.31 79.78
C SER A 282 37.79 -4.52 79.04
N THR A 283 36.77 -5.03 79.75
CA THR A 283 35.41 -5.25 79.25
C THR A 283 34.67 -3.92 79.02
N SER A 284 34.96 -2.88 79.79
CA SER A 284 34.34 -1.55 79.62
C SER A 284 34.72 -0.89 78.28
N LEU A 285 35.99 -1.01 77.86
CA LEU A 285 36.49 -0.49 76.58
C LEU A 285 35.90 -1.26 75.39
N LEU A 286 35.78 -2.58 75.50
CA LEU A 286 35.11 -3.42 74.51
C LEU A 286 33.62 -3.08 74.39
N ARG A 287 32.96 -2.83 75.52
CA ARG A 287 31.55 -2.40 75.56
C ARG A 287 31.34 -1.07 74.85
N GLN A 288 32.16 -0.06 75.14
CA GLN A 288 32.11 1.23 74.43
C GLN A 288 32.35 1.10 72.93
N ARG A 289 33.25 0.20 72.50
CA ARG A 289 33.49 -0.06 71.07
C ARG A 289 32.26 -0.67 70.40
N PHE A 290 31.62 -1.67 70.99
CA PHE A 290 30.40 -2.27 70.42
C PHE A 290 29.20 -1.30 70.45
N GLU A 291 29.04 -0.51 71.51
CA GLU A 291 28.00 0.55 71.56
C GLU A 291 28.21 1.58 70.45
N ARG A 292 29.45 1.97 70.18
CA ARG A 292 29.80 2.85 69.07
C ARG A 292 29.51 2.21 67.71
N VAL A 293 29.86 0.93 67.51
CA VAL A 293 29.53 0.19 66.28
C VAL A 293 28.01 0.15 66.08
N ILE A 294 27.23 -0.12 67.13
CA ILE A 294 25.77 -0.14 67.02
C ILE A 294 25.22 1.23 66.61
N HIS A 295 25.77 2.30 67.18
CA HIS A 295 25.35 3.65 66.82
C HIS A 295 25.73 4.02 65.37
N GLU A 296 26.97 3.75 64.94
CA GLU A 296 27.45 4.02 63.58
C GLU A 296 26.69 3.19 62.52
N GLU A 297 26.52 1.90 62.77
CA GLU A 297 25.80 0.99 61.87
C GLU A 297 24.29 1.29 61.86
N GLY A 298 23.72 1.70 62.99
CA GLY A 298 22.31 2.10 63.10
C GLY A 298 21.99 3.34 62.27
N ILE A 299 22.87 4.35 62.29
CA ILE A 299 22.74 5.55 61.44
C ILE A 299 22.84 5.15 59.97
N THR A 300 23.87 4.37 59.61
CA THR A 300 24.11 3.95 58.22
C THR A 300 22.96 3.10 57.66
N LEU A 301 22.34 2.25 58.51
CA LEU A 301 21.14 1.50 58.15
C LEU A 301 19.96 2.44 57.91
N GLY A 302 19.75 3.44 58.78
CA GLY A 302 18.71 4.45 58.64
C GLY A 302 18.83 5.23 57.32
N ASP A 303 20.04 5.68 56.98
CA ASP A 303 20.31 6.40 55.74
C ASP A 303 20.03 5.54 54.50
N ASN A 304 20.42 4.26 54.53
CA ASN A 304 20.14 3.33 53.43
C ASN A 304 18.64 3.05 53.26
N VAL A 305 17.89 2.91 54.37
CA VAL A 305 16.42 2.77 54.33
C VAL A 305 15.76 4.02 53.77
N ALA A 306 16.21 5.21 54.19
CA ALA A 306 15.70 6.48 53.66
C ALA A 306 15.96 6.60 52.15
N LYS A 307 17.14 6.18 51.68
CA LYS A 307 17.49 6.19 50.26
C LYS A 307 16.63 5.22 49.43
N ILE A 308 16.30 4.05 49.96
CA ILE A 308 15.35 3.12 49.32
C ILE A 308 13.96 3.75 49.25
N GLY A 309 13.51 4.41 50.31
CA GLY A 309 12.25 5.15 50.32
C GLY A 309 12.22 6.22 49.22
N GLN A 310 13.31 6.98 49.08
CA GLN A 310 13.42 8.01 48.05
C GLN A 310 13.45 7.44 46.63
N LEU A 311 14.15 6.33 46.39
CA LEU A 311 14.13 5.63 45.10
C LEU A 311 12.74 5.12 44.74
N LEU A 312 12.01 4.56 45.71
CA LEU A 312 10.63 4.11 45.52
C LEU A 312 9.68 5.27 45.24
N ASP A 313 9.86 6.40 45.94
CA ASP A 313 9.11 7.63 45.66
C ASP A 313 9.43 8.16 44.25
N ASP A 314 10.70 8.23 43.86
CA ASP A 314 11.12 8.69 42.53
C ASP A 314 10.55 7.80 41.41
N MET A 315 10.50 6.48 41.61
CA MET A 315 9.82 5.54 40.70
C MET A 315 8.33 5.87 40.53
N GLN A 316 7.66 6.26 41.60
CA GLN A 316 6.24 6.64 41.55
C GLN A 316 6.06 8.01 40.87
N HIS A 317 6.99 8.94 41.05
CA HIS A 317 6.93 10.30 40.51
C HIS A 317 7.28 10.39 39.01
N GLN A 318 8.07 9.46 38.45
CA GLN A 318 8.52 9.51 37.05
C GLN A 318 7.42 9.33 35.98
N GLY A 319 6.15 9.18 36.34
CA GLY A 319 5.02 9.52 35.45
C GLY A 319 4.81 8.63 34.21
N GLU A 320 5.63 7.62 33.97
CA GLU A 320 5.44 6.64 32.88
C GLU A 320 4.28 5.66 33.13
N ARG A 321 3.71 5.63 34.34
CA ARG A 321 2.52 4.82 34.67
C ARG A 321 1.18 5.52 34.44
N LEU A 322 1.13 6.86 34.47
CA LEU A 322 -0.13 7.59 34.36
C LEU A 322 -0.51 7.72 32.89
N THR A 323 -1.67 7.17 32.52
CA THR A 323 -2.14 7.20 31.13
C THR A 323 -3.03 8.42 30.90
N PRO A 324 -3.04 8.98 29.67
CA PRO A 324 -4.02 9.99 29.30
C PRO A 324 -5.42 9.36 29.34
N MET A 325 -6.35 10.04 30.00
CA MET A 325 -7.72 9.59 30.20
C MET A 325 -8.72 10.70 29.94
N TRP A 326 -9.85 10.33 29.34
CA TRP A 326 -10.95 11.23 29.05
C TRP A 326 -11.90 11.32 30.25
N SER A 327 -12.18 12.54 30.69
CA SER A 327 -13.01 12.81 31.87
C SER A 327 -14.37 12.12 31.90
N ASN A 328 -15.12 12.14 30.81
CA ASN A 328 -16.46 11.53 30.78
C ASN A 328 -16.39 10.00 30.94
N ASP A 329 -15.41 9.35 30.31
CA ASP A 329 -15.22 7.91 30.42
C ASP A 329 -14.83 7.52 31.85
N PHE A 330 -14.02 8.35 32.50
CA PHE A 330 -13.68 8.19 33.91
C PHE A 330 -14.90 8.31 34.83
N TRP A 331 -15.72 9.36 34.66
CA TRP A 331 -16.92 9.55 35.46
C TRP A 331 -17.92 8.41 35.28
N GLN A 332 -18.09 7.94 34.04
CA GLN A 332 -18.93 6.80 33.74
C GLN A 332 -18.42 5.52 34.40
N ALA A 333 -17.12 5.22 34.29
CA ALA A 333 -16.53 4.03 34.90
C ALA A 333 -16.60 4.04 36.45
N LEU A 334 -16.52 5.24 37.05
CA LEU A 334 -16.71 5.41 38.49
C LEU A 334 -18.19 5.18 38.90
N ASP A 335 -19.14 5.74 38.15
CA ASP A 335 -20.57 5.57 38.38
C ASP A 335 -20.99 4.09 38.27
N GLU A 336 -20.55 3.40 37.21
CA GLU A 336 -20.79 1.96 36.99
C GLU A 336 -20.26 1.08 38.14
N ARG A 337 -19.20 1.52 38.82
CA ARG A 337 -18.62 0.80 39.96
C ARG A 337 -19.36 1.08 41.27
N LEU A 338 -19.93 2.27 41.45
CA LEU A 338 -20.59 2.69 42.68
C LEU A 338 -21.95 2.04 42.86
N ASP A 339 -22.85 2.18 41.87
CA ASP A 339 -24.16 1.55 41.84
C ASP A 339 -24.70 1.48 40.39
N PRO A 340 -24.78 0.30 39.77
CA PRO A 340 -25.27 0.16 38.40
C PRO A 340 -26.79 0.44 38.25
N GLU A 341 -27.57 0.46 39.34
CA GLU A 341 -29.02 0.68 39.27
C GLU A 341 -29.43 2.16 39.42
N HIS A 342 -28.60 3.00 40.05
CA HIS A 342 -28.88 4.41 40.29
C HIS A 342 -27.66 5.26 39.93
N ARG A 343 -27.75 6.07 38.86
CA ARG A 343 -26.70 7.05 38.53
C ARG A 343 -26.45 7.97 39.71
N LEU A 344 -25.31 7.81 40.35
CA LEU A 344 -24.88 8.55 41.53
C LEU A 344 -24.02 9.76 41.14
N ILE A 345 -23.33 9.70 40.00
CA ILE A 345 -22.45 10.76 39.51
C ILE A 345 -22.97 11.35 38.21
N THR A 346 -23.15 12.66 38.19
CA THR A 346 -23.51 13.43 36.99
C THR A 346 -22.29 14.23 36.52
N PRO A 347 -21.68 13.93 35.35
CA PRO A 347 -20.60 14.74 34.82
C PRO A 347 -21.13 16.11 34.37
N VAL A 348 -20.46 17.18 34.81
CA VAL A 348 -20.80 18.58 34.51
C VAL A 348 -19.57 19.34 33.98
N GLY A 349 -19.80 20.45 33.28
CA GLY A 349 -18.73 21.27 32.70
C GLY A 349 -18.23 20.79 31.33
N MET A 350 -17.09 21.34 30.89
CA MET A 350 -16.45 20.92 29.63
C MET A 350 -15.51 19.74 29.89
N PRO A 351 -15.64 18.62 29.16
CA PRO A 351 -14.77 17.48 29.36
C PRO A 351 -13.35 17.79 28.88
N ALA A 352 -12.36 17.23 29.58
CA ALA A 352 -10.95 17.40 29.27
C ALA A 352 -10.14 16.11 29.47
N TRP A 353 -8.94 16.12 28.88
CA TRP A 353 -7.92 15.10 29.08
C TRP A 353 -7.08 15.40 30.32
N PHE A 354 -6.81 14.37 31.11
CA PHE A 354 -5.87 14.42 32.23
C PHE A 354 -5.04 13.14 32.28
N LYS A 355 -3.94 13.13 33.05
CA LYS A 355 -3.15 11.91 33.28
C LYS A 355 -3.50 11.30 34.64
N GLY A 356 -3.77 10.00 34.66
CA GLY A 356 -4.08 9.28 35.88
C GLY A 356 -3.93 7.76 35.75
N ASP A 357 -3.94 7.07 36.89
CA ASP A 357 -4.11 5.63 37.00
C ASP A 357 -5.59 5.37 37.29
N ALA A 358 -6.34 5.00 36.26
CA ALA A 358 -7.79 4.89 36.34
C ALA A 358 -8.26 3.92 37.45
N PRO A 359 -7.75 2.68 37.57
CA PRO A 359 -8.07 1.81 38.71
C PRO A 359 -7.82 2.45 40.08
N ALA A 360 -6.69 3.14 40.25
CA ALA A 360 -6.32 3.75 41.52
C ALA A 360 -7.23 4.94 41.88
N LEU A 361 -7.49 5.84 40.92
CA LEU A 361 -8.39 6.97 41.10
C LEU A 361 -9.83 6.51 41.34
N ILE A 362 -10.31 5.53 40.58
CA ILE A 362 -11.66 4.97 40.77
C ILE A 362 -11.80 4.38 42.18
N ALA A 363 -10.80 3.62 42.67
CA ALA A 363 -10.82 3.08 44.03
C ALA A 363 -10.78 4.19 45.10
N LEU A 364 -10.02 5.26 44.87
CA LEU A 364 -9.96 6.43 45.75
C LEU A 364 -11.33 7.12 45.82
N PHE A 365 -11.96 7.41 44.68
CA PHE A 365 -13.27 8.05 44.64
C PHE A 365 -14.39 7.14 45.14
N ASP A 366 -14.31 5.82 44.93
CA ASP A 366 -15.23 4.84 45.52
C ASP A 366 -15.16 4.88 47.06
N SER A 367 -13.95 4.91 47.63
CA SER A 367 -13.76 5.09 49.07
C SER A 367 -14.32 6.43 49.57
N LEU A 368 -14.09 7.52 48.81
CA LEU A 368 -14.61 8.85 49.14
C LEU A 368 -16.14 8.87 49.17
N VAL A 369 -16.79 8.35 48.15
CA VAL A 369 -18.27 8.34 48.06
C VAL A 369 -18.86 7.49 49.18
N LYS A 370 -18.26 6.34 49.53
CA LYS A 370 -18.66 5.55 50.70
C LYS A 370 -18.50 6.32 52.01
N HIS A 371 -17.40 7.05 52.15
CA HIS A 371 -17.17 7.92 53.30
C HIS A 371 -18.22 9.03 53.38
N LEU A 372 -18.53 9.70 52.25
CA LEU A 372 -19.53 10.76 52.15
C LEU A 372 -20.96 10.26 52.38
N ASN A 373 -21.35 9.12 51.82
CA ASN A 373 -22.68 8.52 52.01
C ASN A 373 -22.97 8.17 53.48
N THR A 374 -21.93 7.95 54.29
CA THR A 374 -22.09 7.76 55.75
C THR A 374 -22.62 9.05 56.43
N HIS A 375 -22.39 10.21 55.82
CA HIS A 375 -22.75 11.53 56.32
C HIS A 375 -23.85 12.24 55.51
N LEU A 376 -24.08 11.86 54.25
CA LEU A 376 -24.98 12.50 53.28
C LEU A 376 -25.73 11.45 52.42
N PRO A 377 -26.80 10.80 52.94
CA PRO A 377 -27.37 9.59 52.34
C PRO A 377 -28.28 9.77 51.11
N GLU A 378 -28.60 11.00 50.67
CA GLU A 378 -29.63 11.22 49.62
C GLU A 378 -29.25 12.22 48.51
N SER A 379 -27.98 12.59 48.36
CA SER A 379 -27.54 13.54 47.33
C SER A 379 -26.68 12.86 46.27
N GLY A 380 -27.09 12.97 45.00
CA GLY A 380 -26.20 12.67 43.87
C GLY A 380 -24.99 13.61 43.87
N PHE A 381 -23.89 13.14 43.29
CA PHE A 381 -22.66 13.86 43.14
C PHE A 381 -22.55 14.43 41.71
N GLU A 382 -21.92 15.58 41.57
CA GLU A 382 -21.55 16.15 40.28
C GLU A 382 -20.04 16.06 40.09
N GLY A 383 -19.60 15.59 38.93
CA GLY A 383 -18.18 15.48 38.58
C GLY A 383 -17.79 16.56 37.58
N GLU A 384 -16.95 17.52 37.99
CA GLU A 384 -16.49 18.60 37.12
C GLU A 384 -14.98 18.47 36.85
N ILE A 385 -14.56 18.77 35.63
CA ILE A 385 -13.14 18.97 35.31
C ILE A 385 -12.87 20.43 34.96
N CYS A 386 -11.98 21.06 35.72
CA CYS A 386 -11.56 22.44 35.52
C CYS A 386 -10.11 22.50 35.02
N LEU A 387 -9.89 23.24 33.93
CA LEU A 387 -8.55 23.44 33.37
C LEU A 387 -7.80 24.53 34.15
N GLY A 388 -6.63 24.20 34.69
CA GLY A 388 -5.68 25.15 35.25
C GLY A 388 -4.48 25.39 34.33
N ASN A 389 -3.63 26.36 34.69
CA ASN A 389 -2.46 26.74 33.87
C ASN A 389 -1.41 25.62 33.72
N LYS A 390 -1.26 24.75 34.74
CA LYS A 390 -0.27 23.66 34.77
C LYS A 390 -0.84 22.31 35.20
N ARG A 391 -2.10 22.28 35.63
CA ARG A 391 -2.78 21.11 36.19
C ARG A 391 -4.24 21.13 35.78
N VAL A 392 -4.85 19.95 35.78
CA VAL A 392 -6.29 19.76 35.63
C VAL A 392 -6.85 19.52 37.02
N TYR A 393 -7.89 20.25 37.40
CA TYR A 393 -8.58 20.07 38.66
C TYR A 393 -9.78 19.16 38.42
N LEU A 394 -9.79 18.01 39.08
CA LEU A 394 -10.90 17.10 39.11
C LEU A 394 -11.69 17.39 40.39
N ASP A 395 -12.91 17.87 40.23
CA ASP A 395 -13.78 18.28 41.32
C ASP A 395 -14.95 17.31 41.44
N LEU A 396 -15.14 16.75 42.65
CA LEU A 396 -16.37 16.06 43.01
C LEU A 396 -17.21 17.00 43.87
N ILE A 397 -18.42 17.33 43.42
CA ILE A 397 -19.31 18.32 44.02
C ILE A 397 -20.53 17.60 44.61
N TRP A 398 -20.98 18.02 45.78
CA TRP A 398 -22.21 17.51 46.38
C TRP A 398 -22.92 18.63 47.14
N ARG A 399 -24.21 18.43 47.41
CA ARG A 399 -24.98 19.34 48.24
C ARG A 399 -24.70 19.09 49.71
N GLY A 400 -24.10 20.04 50.41
CA GLY A 400 -23.73 19.83 51.81
C GLY A 400 -22.63 20.78 52.29
N LYS A 401 -21.96 20.37 53.35
CA LYS A 401 -20.81 21.10 53.92
C LYS A 401 -19.50 20.50 53.42
N ALA A 402 -18.49 21.36 53.32
CA ALA A 402 -17.12 20.93 53.07
C ALA A 402 -16.63 20.00 54.20
N ILE A 403 -15.83 19.01 53.82
CA ILE A 403 -15.22 18.07 54.76
C ILE A 403 -14.18 18.83 55.58
N PRO A 404 -14.24 18.80 56.92
CA PRO A 404 -13.20 19.39 57.76
C PRO A 404 -11.83 18.75 57.50
N GLU A 405 -10.75 19.53 57.61
CA GLU A 405 -9.38 19.01 57.36
C GLU A 405 -9.02 17.82 58.27
N HIS A 406 -9.59 17.75 59.49
CA HIS A 406 -9.35 16.60 60.38
C HIS A 406 -9.94 15.29 59.84
N GLU A 407 -11.17 15.31 59.32
CA GLU A 407 -11.84 14.15 58.72
C GLU A 407 -11.13 13.75 57.43
N LEU A 408 -10.71 14.75 56.66
CA LEU A 408 -9.98 14.56 55.43
C LEU A 408 -8.59 13.94 55.68
N ALA A 409 -7.91 14.32 56.78
CA ALA A 409 -6.66 13.70 57.20
C ALA A 409 -6.85 12.24 57.67
N GLU A 410 -7.95 11.93 58.34
CA GLU A 410 -8.31 10.54 58.71
C GLU A 410 -8.61 9.70 57.46
N TRP A 411 -9.39 10.24 56.52
CA TRP A 411 -9.70 9.57 55.27
C TRP A 411 -8.46 9.33 54.41
N ARG A 412 -7.51 10.28 54.36
CA ARG A 412 -6.21 10.10 53.67
C ARG A 412 -5.42 8.88 54.16
N GLN A 413 -5.62 8.44 55.40
CA GLN A 413 -4.96 7.25 55.95
C GLN A 413 -5.73 5.94 55.71
N GLN A 414 -6.94 5.99 55.14
CA GLN A 414 -7.74 4.80 54.91
C GLN A 414 -7.10 3.88 53.85
N PRO A 415 -7.06 2.56 54.11
CA PRO A 415 -6.56 1.57 53.17
C PRO A 415 -7.55 1.29 52.04
N LEU A 416 -7.07 1.27 50.81
CA LEU A 416 -7.84 0.94 49.62
C LEU A 416 -7.76 -0.56 49.34
N ASN A 417 -8.57 -1.35 50.05
CA ASN A 417 -8.59 -2.82 49.98
C ASN A 417 -8.90 -3.41 48.59
N SER A 418 -9.39 -2.60 47.66
CA SER A 418 -9.68 -3.03 46.29
C SER A 418 -8.45 -3.02 45.38
N LEU A 419 -7.33 -2.44 45.83
CA LEU A 419 -6.08 -2.35 45.08
C LEU A 419 -5.04 -3.35 45.61
N PRO A 420 -4.11 -3.83 44.74
CA PRO A 420 -3.01 -4.69 45.18
C PRO A 420 -2.14 -3.98 46.22
N LEU A 421 -1.64 -4.73 47.22
CA LEU A 421 -0.83 -4.21 48.34
C LEU A 421 -1.53 -3.20 49.24
N THR A 422 -2.84 -2.97 49.04
CA THR A 422 -3.70 -2.19 49.93
C THR A 422 -3.14 -0.79 50.27
N PRO A 423 -2.76 0.03 49.26
CA PRO A 423 -2.22 1.36 49.50
C PRO A 423 -3.23 2.23 50.26
N SER A 424 -2.73 3.19 51.02
CA SER A 424 -3.58 4.23 51.60
C SER A 424 -4.03 5.23 50.53
N VAL A 425 -5.07 6.00 50.81
CA VAL A 425 -5.47 7.14 49.96
C VAL A 425 -4.29 8.10 49.75
N ALA A 426 -3.49 8.37 50.79
CA ALA A 426 -2.30 9.21 50.70
C ALA A 426 -1.23 8.65 49.74
N ASP A 427 -1.07 7.33 49.65
CA ASP A 427 -0.12 6.71 48.73
C ASP A 427 -0.56 6.89 47.27
N VAL A 428 -1.86 6.74 46.99
CA VAL A 428 -2.42 6.99 45.65
C VAL A 428 -2.27 8.46 45.26
N LEU A 429 -2.48 9.40 46.19
CA LEU A 429 -2.29 10.83 45.93
C LEU A 429 -0.84 11.17 45.60
N ARG A 430 0.10 10.58 46.35
CA ARG A 430 1.54 10.71 46.11
C ARG A 430 1.93 10.17 44.74
N GLN A 431 1.41 9.01 44.34
CA GLN A 431 1.59 8.44 43.00
C GLN A 431 1.14 9.40 41.88
N HIS A 432 0.13 10.23 42.14
CA HIS A 432 -0.38 11.21 41.18
C HIS A 432 0.25 12.61 41.32
N ALA A 433 1.27 12.75 42.17
CA ALA A 433 1.89 14.03 42.55
C ALA A 433 0.83 15.08 42.94
N SER A 434 -0.22 14.65 43.65
CA SER A 434 -1.42 15.42 43.92
C SER A 434 -1.69 15.54 45.41
N ASP A 435 -2.37 16.62 45.79
CA ASP A 435 -2.91 16.86 47.13
C ASP A 435 -4.36 17.30 46.98
N LEU A 436 -5.26 16.74 47.78
CA LEU A 436 -6.68 17.08 47.71
C LEU A 436 -7.11 18.02 48.85
N TRP A 437 -8.14 18.82 48.63
CA TRP A 437 -8.75 19.66 49.66
C TRP A 437 -10.24 19.85 49.41
N SER A 438 -11.00 20.11 50.48
CA SER A 438 -12.44 20.39 50.41
C SER A 438 -12.72 21.88 50.48
N LEU A 439 -13.64 22.37 49.64
CA LEU A 439 -14.05 23.76 49.54
C LEU A 439 -15.57 23.87 49.66
N VAL A 440 -16.04 25.02 50.11
CA VAL A 440 -17.45 25.43 49.98
C VAL A 440 -17.58 26.24 48.70
N ASP A 441 -18.62 25.98 47.92
CA ASP A 441 -18.90 26.73 46.70
C ASP A 441 -19.43 28.14 47.01
N ASP A 442 -19.32 29.04 46.03
CA ASP A 442 -19.74 30.44 46.16
C ASP A 442 -21.25 30.58 46.47
N ASP A 443 -22.04 29.55 46.18
CA ASP A 443 -23.48 29.52 46.46
C ASP A 443 -23.82 29.19 47.93
N GLY A 444 -22.84 28.73 48.72
CA GLY A 444 -23.01 28.34 50.12
C GLY A 444 -23.90 27.10 50.34
N VAL A 445 -24.27 26.40 49.28
CA VAL A 445 -25.16 25.22 49.28
C VAL A 445 -24.40 23.95 48.90
N HIS A 446 -23.43 24.07 48.00
CA HIS A 446 -22.60 22.97 47.55
C HIS A 446 -21.21 23.01 48.20
N ALA A 447 -20.64 21.83 48.32
CA ALA A 447 -19.24 21.65 48.68
C ALA A 447 -18.57 20.82 47.60
N ARG A 448 -17.27 21.05 47.39
CA ARG A 448 -16.48 20.30 46.42
C ARG A 448 -15.21 19.74 47.05
N LEU A 449 -14.79 18.59 46.57
CA LEU A 449 -13.45 18.05 46.78
C LEU A 449 -12.65 18.24 45.50
N ARG A 450 -11.56 18.98 45.58
CA ARG A 450 -10.70 19.31 44.45
C ARG A 450 -9.42 18.50 44.47
N LEU A 451 -9.13 17.83 43.37
CA LEU A 451 -7.93 17.02 43.15
C LEU A 451 -7.14 17.54 41.92
N PRO A 452 -5.97 18.17 42.11
CA PRO A 452 -5.15 18.69 41.03
C PRO A 452 -4.25 17.62 40.40
N LEU A 453 -4.57 17.19 39.18
CA LEU A 453 -3.85 16.18 38.42
C LEU A 453 -2.93 16.80 37.35
N PRO A 454 -1.89 16.08 36.89
CA PRO A 454 -1.04 16.54 35.79
C PRO A 454 -1.84 16.75 34.49
N ALA A 455 -1.63 17.89 33.84
CA ALA A 455 -2.25 18.21 32.56
C ALA A 455 -1.49 17.61 31.37
N VAL A 456 -2.20 17.28 30.30
CA VAL A 456 -1.60 16.99 28.98
C VAL A 456 -1.38 18.32 28.25
N GLU A 457 -0.26 18.47 27.52
CA GLU A 457 -0.05 19.66 26.68
C GLU A 457 -1.15 19.77 25.62
N ARG A 458 -1.87 20.91 25.66
CA ARG A 458 -2.85 21.40 24.69
C ARG A 458 -4.19 20.64 24.66
N VAL A 459 -5.16 21.31 25.27
CA VAL A 459 -6.59 21.04 25.20
C VAL A 459 -7.09 21.35 23.79
N GLY A 460 -7.59 20.32 23.13
CA GLY A 460 -8.43 20.39 21.95
C GLY A 460 -9.25 19.11 21.88
N ALA A 461 -10.38 19.14 21.15
CA ALA A 461 -10.97 17.91 20.63
C ALA A 461 -9.88 17.05 19.95
N PRO A 462 -10.05 15.72 19.80
CA PRO A 462 -9.12 14.89 19.04
C PRO A 462 -8.68 15.66 17.81
N ARG A 463 -7.37 15.88 17.69
CA ARG A 463 -6.79 16.68 16.61
C ARG A 463 -7.41 16.15 15.32
N GLU A 464 -8.05 17.01 14.52
CA GLU A 464 -8.46 16.60 13.16
C GLU A 464 -7.18 16.10 12.50
N THR A 465 -7.05 14.77 12.43
CA THR A 465 -6.03 14.13 11.64
C THR A 465 -6.27 14.65 10.23
N ALA A 466 -5.23 15.19 9.62
CA ALA A 466 -5.31 15.56 8.21
C ALA A 466 -5.93 14.36 7.47
N PRO A 467 -6.88 14.58 6.55
CA PRO A 467 -7.51 13.47 5.84
C PRO A 467 -6.38 12.59 5.31
N PRO A 468 -6.35 11.30 5.70
CA PRO A 468 -5.24 10.44 5.33
C PRO A 468 -5.11 10.51 3.81
N ARG A 469 -3.89 10.72 3.33
CA ARG A 469 -3.65 10.57 1.89
C ARG A 469 -4.06 9.13 1.55
N PRO A 470 -4.91 8.91 0.54
CA PRO A 470 -5.26 7.56 0.11
C PRO A 470 -4.03 6.96 -0.56
N GLU A 471 -3.16 6.35 0.24
CA GLU A 471 -2.09 5.49 -0.23
C GLU A 471 -2.70 4.11 -0.51
N PHE A 472 -2.71 3.75 -1.79
CA PHE A 472 -3.36 2.57 -2.31
C PHE A 472 -2.47 1.36 -1.99
N HIS A 473 -2.84 0.56 -0.97
CA HIS A 473 -2.14 -0.68 -0.65
C HIS A 473 -2.72 -1.84 -1.48
N ASP A 474 -1.93 -2.38 -2.42
CA ASP A 474 -2.35 -3.52 -3.25
C ASP A 474 -1.91 -4.84 -2.61
N PHE A 475 -2.88 -5.59 -2.08
CA PHE A 475 -2.68 -6.92 -1.51
C PHE A 475 -2.28 -7.99 -2.56
N GLY A 476 -2.34 -7.68 -3.85
CA GLY A 476 -1.88 -8.57 -4.93
C GLY A 476 -0.36 -8.76 -5.01
N ILE A 477 0.41 -8.08 -4.14
CA ILE A 477 1.87 -8.29 -4.00
C ILE A 477 2.18 -9.71 -3.48
N ALA A 478 1.26 -10.34 -2.72
CA ALA A 478 1.41 -11.70 -2.19
C ALA A 478 1.51 -12.77 -3.29
N ASP A 479 0.82 -12.53 -4.40
CA ASP A 479 0.72 -13.45 -5.54
C ASP A 479 1.92 -13.32 -6.50
N LEU A 480 2.89 -12.43 -6.21
CA LEU A 480 4.07 -12.21 -7.04
C LEU A 480 5.16 -13.26 -6.74
N PRO A 481 5.49 -14.14 -7.71
CA PRO A 481 6.54 -15.14 -7.53
C PRO A 481 7.92 -14.48 -7.39
N PRO A 482 8.92 -15.20 -6.83
CA PRO A 482 10.28 -14.68 -6.62
C PRO A 482 10.93 -14.19 -7.94
N PRO A 483 11.86 -13.21 -7.86
CA PRO A 483 12.40 -12.53 -9.04
C PRO A 483 13.22 -13.42 -9.99
N ASP A 484 13.67 -14.59 -9.55
CA ASP A 484 14.67 -15.37 -10.30
C ASP A 484 14.12 -16.57 -11.09
N GLU A 485 12.84 -16.95 -10.97
CA GLU A 485 12.26 -18.06 -11.74
C GLU A 485 11.11 -17.61 -12.67
N ALA A 486 11.55 -17.14 -13.84
CA ALA A 486 10.88 -17.02 -15.14
C ALA A 486 9.79 -15.94 -15.31
N LEU A 487 10.18 -14.65 -15.29
CA LEU A 487 9.41 -13.53 -15.85
C LEU A 487 8.81 -13.84 -17.24
N ALA A 488 9.50 -14.66 -18.03
CA ALA A 488 9.09 -15.12 -19.36
C ALA A 488 7.79 -15.98 -19.37
N SER A 489 7.56 -16.82 -18.36
CA SER A 489 6.37 -17.70 -18.30
C SER A 489 5.17 -17.04 -17.60
N ARG A 490 5.33 -15.83 -17.07
CA ARG A 490 4.26 -15.09 -16.38
C ARG A 490 3.14 -14.73 -17.34
N SER A 491 1.91 -14.77 -16.83
CA SER A 491 0.73 -14.30 -17.56
C SER A 491 0.82 -12.81 -17.84
N LEU A 492 0.42 -12.37 -19.03
CA LEU A 492 0.43 -10.95 -19.39
C LEU A 492 -0.40 -10.08 -18.43
N ARG A 493 -1.46 -10.63 -17.81
CA ARG A 493 -2.29 -9.90 -16.84
C ARG A 493 -1.61 -9.68 -15.49
N SER A 494 -0.74 -10.59 -15.08
CA SER A 494 -0.03 -10.53 -13.79
C SER A 494 1.32 -9.81 -13.90
N LEU A 495 1.65 -9.25 -15.06
CA LEU A 495 2.88 -8.46 -15.23
C LEU A 495 2.75 -7.12 -14.51
N GLU A 496 3.79 -6.77 -13.79
CA GLU A 496 4.05 -5.39 -13.41
C GLU A 496 4.70 -4.70 -14.61
N VAL A 497 4.05 -3.64 -15.10
CA VAL A 497 4.43 -2.93 -16.31
C VAL A 497 4.53 -1.44 -16.02
N VAL A 498 5.64 -0.81 -16.44
CA VAL A 498 5.79 0.65 -16.41
C VAL A 498 5.69 1.17 -17.83
N ALA A 499 4.57 1.82 -18.13
CA ALA A 499 4.39 2.53 -19.39
C ALA A 499 5.13 3.87 -19.30
N PHE A 500 5.98 4.19 -20.27
CA PHE A 500 6.72 5.44 -20.27
C PHE A 500 6.82 6.03 -21.67
N ASP A 501 7.08 7.34 -21.71
CA ASP A 501 7.25 8.13 -22.92
C ASP A 501 8.23 9.28 -22.63
N THR A 502 8.91 9.76 -23.67
CA THR A 502 9.90 10.83 -23.58
C THR A 502 9.65 11.95 -24.58
N GLU A 503 9.71 13.19 -24.08
CA GLU A 503 9.81 14.37 -24.94
C GLU A 503 11.28 14.79 -25.06
N THR A 504 11.68 15.21 -26.26
CA THR A 504 13.09 15.43 -26.59
C THR A 504 13.30 16.76 -27.32
N THR A 505 14.54 17.27 -27.32
CA THR A 505 14.90 18.47 -28.09
C THR A 505 14.76 18.25 -29.60
N GLY A 506 14.70 17.02 -30.07
CA GLY A 506 14.55 16.64 -31.48
C GLY A 506 14.68 15.13 -31.67
N LEU A 507 14.49 14.67 -32.91
CA LEU A 507 14.44 13.24 -33.22
C LEU A 507 15.82 12.60 -33.46
N GLU A 508 16.91 13.37 -33.49
CA GLU A 508 18.26 12.88 -33.80
C GLU A 508 19.08 12.63 -32.52
N LEU A 509 18.60 11.74 -31.64
CA LEU A 509 19.23 11.41 -30.35
C LEU A 509 20.71 10.99 -30.47
N ARG A 510 21.09 10.30 -31.56
CA ARG A 510 22.48 9.91 -31.83
C ARG A 510 23.40 11.08 -32.22
N ARG A 511 22.82 12.20 -32.63
CA ARG A 511 23.53 13.42 -33.07
C ARG A 511 23.44 14.55 -32.05
N GLY A 512 22.99 14.23 -30.83
CA GLY A 512 23.09 15.11 -29.66
C GLY A 512 21.75 15.64 -29.15
N ASP A 513 20.61 15.31 -29.77
CA ASP A 513 19.32 15.57 -29.14
C ASP A 513 19.18 14.81 -27.82
N THR A 514 18.47 15.41 -26.88
CA THR A 514 18.37 14.91 -25.51
C THR A 514 16.96 15.04 -24.97
N VAL A 515 16.66 14.30 -23.91
CA VAL A 515 15.37 14.31 -23.22
C VAL A 515 15.16 15.66 -22.50
N ILE A 516 13.94 16.17 -22.58
CA ILE A 516 13.44 17.37 -21.88
C ILE A 516 12.30 17.05 -20.91
N SER A 517 11.61 15.93 -21.09
CA SER A 517 10.59 15.44 -20.17
C SER A 517 10.51 13.93 -20.21
N LEU A 518 10.31 13.31 -19.05
CA LEU A 518 10.09 11.86 -18.92
C LEU A 518 8.82 11.64 -18.11
N GLY A 519 7.88 10.92 -18.71
CA GLY A 519 6.60 10.58 -18.13
C GLY A 519 6.44 9.07 -18.05
N ALA A 520 5.94 8.56 -16.93
CA ALA A 520 5.63 7.15 -16.79
C ALA A 520 4.45 6.90 -15.86
N CYS A 521 3.79 5.76 -16.02
CA CYS A 521 2.74 5.29 -15.14
C CYS A 521 2.80 3.78 -14.98
N ARG A 522 2.35 3.29 -13.83
CA ARG A 522 2.45 1.86 -13.49
C ARG A 522 1.14 1.13 -13.74
N VAL A 523 1.24 -0.06 -14.33
CA VAL A 523 0.17 -1.03 -14.48
C VAL A 523 0.53 -2.27 -13.67
N VAL A 524 -0.37 -2.69 -12.78
CA VAL A 524 -0.24 -3.91 -11.99
C VAL A 524 -1.54 -4.70 -12.09
N ASN A 525 -1.46 -6.01 -12.28
CA ASN A 525 -2.64 -6.88 -12.35
C ASN A 525 -3.68 -6.41 -13.39
N ALA A 526 -3.20 -5.98 -14.56
CA ALA A 526 -4.00 -5.40 -15.65
C ALA A 526 -4.86 -4.19 -15.22
N ARG A 527 -4.34 -3.36 -14.30
CA ARG A 527 -4.96 -2.12 -13.85
C ARG A 527 -3.95 -0.98 -13.85
N LEU A 528 -4.32 0.15 -14.44
CA LEU A 528 -3.54 1.39 -14.40
C LEU A 528 -3.67 2.02 -13.01
N LEU A 529 -2.54 2.26 -12.35
CA LEU A 529 -2.47 2.88 -11.03
C LEU A 529 -2.47 4.41 -11.17
N ALA A 530 -3.53 5.06 -10.66
CA ALA A 530 -3.73 6.50 -10.86
C ALA A 530 -2.70 7.38 -10.11
N SER A 531 -2.18 6.91 -8.98
CA SER A 531 -1.25 7.63 -8.11
C SER A 531 0.23 7.31 -8.36
N GLU A 532 0.52 6.19 -9.04
CA GLU A 532 1.89 5.75 -9.38
C GLU A 532 2.28 6.31 -10.75
N ALA A 533 2.59 7.60 -10.76
CA ALA A 533 3.06 8.32 -11.93
C ALA A 533 4.43 8.96 -11.67
N PHE A 534 5.30 8.84 -12.67
CA PHE A 534 6.55 9.58 -12.74
C PHE A 534 6.38 10.69 -13.76
N ASP A 535 6.55 11.94 -13.35
CA ASP A 535 6.47 13.09 -14.25
C ASP A 535 7.59 14.05 -13.86
N GLN A 536 8.64 14.08 -14.69
CA GLN A 536 9.82 14.91 -14.44
C GLN A 536 10.22 15.62 -15.71
N LYS A 537 10.36 16.93 -15.59
CA LYS A 537 11.09 17.75 -16.56
C LYS A 537 12.60 17.54 -16.38
N VAL A 538 13.34 17.65 -17.47
CA VAL A 538 14.78 17.45 -17.52
C VAL A 538 15.42 18.73 -18.06
N ASP A 539 16.50 19.19 -17.43
CA ASP A 539 17.35 20.23 -18.01
C ASP A 539 18.17 19.62 -19.17
N PRO A 540 17.89 19.97 -20.44
CA PRO A 540 18.62 19.43 -21.58
C PRO A 540 20.03 20.02 -21.72
N GLN A 541 20.40 21.01 -20.89
CA GLN A 541 21.67 21.76 -20.94
C GLN A 541 21.93 22.43 -22.30
N ARG A 542 20.86 22.65 -23.07
CA ARG A 542 20.88 23.27 -24.39
C ARG A 542 19.53 23.92 -24.71
N PRO A 543 19.47 24.90 -25.63
CA PRO A 543 18.22 25.51 -26.03
C PRO A 543 17.26 24.49 -26.68
N ILE A 544 15.99 24.55 -26.31
CA ILE A 544 14.92 23.74 -26.91
C ILE A 544 14.53 24.34 -28.27
N PRO A 545 14.64 23.60 -29.39
CA PRO A 545 14.26 24.10 -30.71
C PRO A 545 12.76 24.41 -30.80
N ALA A 546 12.42 25.52 -31.48
CA ALA A 546 11.02 25.94 -31.66
C ALA A 546 10.15 24.90 -32.38
N ALA A 547 10.75 24.05 -33.23
CA ALA A 547 10.05 22.97 -33.91
C ALA A 547 9.56 21.89 -32.93
N SER A 548 10.32 21.59 -31.88
CA SER A 548 9.96 20.63 -30.83
C SER A 548 8.94 21.24 -29.89
N THR A 549 9.15 22.50 -29.46
CA THR A 549 8.17 23.27 -28.68
C THR A 549 6.81 23.34 -29.34
N ALA A 550 6.73 23.41 -30.68
CA ALA A 550 5.45 23.42 -31.41
C ALA A 550 4.67 22.09 -31.29
N ILE A 551 5.31 21.00 -30.89
CA ILE A 551 4.72 19.68 -30.72
C ILE A 551 4.30 19.48 -29.26
N HIS A 552 5.26 19.52 -28.33
CA HIS A 552 5.04 19.17 -26.92
C HIS A 552 4.77 20.38 -26.00
N GLY A 553 4.87 21.60 -26.53
CA GLY A 553 4.55 22.84 -25.79
C GLY A 553 5.56 23.27 -24.71
N LEU A 554 6.67 22.55 -24.53
CA LEU A 554 7.70 22.89 -23.53
C LEU A 554 8.69 23.91 -24.09
N THR A 555 8.94 24.95 -23.29
CA THR A 555 9.87 26.04 -23.60
C THR A 555 11.12 25.96 -22.72
N ASP A 556 12.17 26.72 -23.06
CA ASP A 556 13.35 26.85 -22.19
C ASP A 556 12.98 27.32 -20.77
N ALA A 557 11.91 28.12 -20.63
CA ALA A 557 11.44 28.60 -19.33
C ALA A 557 10.85 27.47 -18.46
N ASP A 558 10.30 26.43 -19.09
CA ASP A 558 9.64 25.32 -18.41
C ASP A 558 10.62 24.38 -17.70
N VAL A 559 11.87 24.33 -18.16
CA VAL A 559 12.93 23.42 -17.66
C VAL A 559 13.95 24.14 -16.77
N ILE A 560 13.74 25.42 -16.45
CA ILE A 560 14.64 26.18 -15.56
C ILE A 560 14.64 25.55 -14.17
N GLY A 561 15.83 25.16 -13.70
CA GLY A 561 16.02 24.54 -12.38
C GLY A 561 15.60 23.06 -12.33
N ALA A 562 15.21 22.47 -13.46
CA ALA A 562 15.02 21.04 -13.56
C ALA A 562 16.37 20.30 -13.38
N PRO A 563 16.36 19.09 -12.80
CA PRO A 563 17.57 18.27 -12.72
C PRO A 563 18.07 17.84 -14.12
N PRO A 564 19.39 17.64 -14.30
CA PRO A 564 19.95 17.04 -15.50
C PRO A 564 19.52 15.58 -15.68
N LEU A 565 19.66 15.09 -16.92
CA LEU A 565 19.18 13.77 -17.34
C LEU A 565 19.71 12.61 -16.51
N ASP A 566 20.97 12.63 -16.09
CA ASP A 566 21.61 11.59 -15.28
C ASP A 566 20.89 11.39 -13.92
N ILE A 567 20.52 12.48 -13.26
CA ILE A 567 19.77 12.45 -12.00
C ILE A 567 18.35 11.92 -12.22
N VAL A 568 17.67 12.38 -13.27
CA VAL A 568 16.31 11.94 -13.60
C VAL A 568 16.29 10.46 -13.96
N LEU A 569 17.28 9.97 -14.70
CA LEU A 569 17.37 8.55 -15.08
C LEU A 569 17.66 7.64 -13.90
N THR A 570 18.45 8.08 -12.90
CA THR A 570 18.64 7.29 -11.67
C THR A 570 17.31 7.17 -10.92
N ARG A 571 16.58 8.28 -10.75
CA ARG A 571 15.25 8.26 -10.13
C ARG A 571 14.24 7.43 -10.93
N PHE A 572 14.30 7.49 -12.26
CA PHE A 572 13.45 6.71 -13.14
C PHE A 572 13.79 5.21 -13.05
N ARG A 573 15.07 4.84 -12.96
CA ARG A 573 15.48 3.44 -12.76
C ARG A 573 15.00 2.90 -11.41
N ASP A 574 15.06 3.70 -10.36
CA ASP A 574 14.53 3.38 -9.04
C ASP A 574 13.01 3.23 -9.07
N PHE A 575 12.31 4.13 -9.79
CA PHE A 575 10.88 4.01 -10.02
C PHE A 575 10.55 2.72 -10.77
N VAL A 576 11.23 2.41 -11.87
CA VAL A 576 10.97 1.22 -12.69
C VAL A 576 11.16 -0.08 -11.91
N GLY A 577 12.20 -0.18 -11.06
CA GLY A 577 12.47 -1.40 -10.29
C GLY A 577 12.68 -2.61 -11.21
N GLU A 578 11.97 -3.71 -10.94
CA GLU A 578 12.05 -4.94 -11.76
C GLU A 578 10.86 -5.06 -12.75
N ALA A 579 10.10 -3.99 -12.95
CA ALA A 579 8.94 -3.98 -13.83
C ALA A 579 9.33 -4.10 -15.31
N VAL A 580 8.45 -4.68 -16.11
CA VAL A 580 8.58 -4.71 -17.57
C VAL A 580 8.32 -3.31 -18.11
N LEU A 581 9.17 -2.83 -19.02
CA LEU A 581 8.94 -1.54 -19.68
C LEU A 581 7.92 -1.69 -20.80
N LEU A 582 7.08 -0.67 -20.95
CA LEU A 582 6.11 -0.57 -22.02
C LEU A 582 6.22 0.82 -22.65
N ALA A 583 6.31 0.86 -23.97
CA ALA A 583 6.29 2.11 -24.72
C ALA A 583 5.56 1.92 -26.05
N HIS A 584 5.25 3.03 -26.71
CA HIS A 584 4.73 3.03 -28.07
C HIS A 584 5.85 3.46 -29.00
N ASN A 585 6.32 2.57 -29.88
CA ASN A 585 7.57 2.77 -30.63
C ASN A 585 8.82 2.80 -29.72
N ALA A 586 8.93 1.78 -28.87
CA ALA A 586 9.89 1.71 -27.76
C ALA A 586 11.35 1.95 -28.15
N ALA A 587 11.75 1.67 -29.40
CA ALA A 587 13.11 1.88 -29.89
C ALA A 587 13.58 3.35 -29.76
N PHE A 588 12.66 4.31 -29.90
CA PHE A 588 12.99 5.73 -29.75
C PHE A 588 13.22 6.11 -28.28
N ASP A 589 12.25 5.82 -27.41
CA ASP A 589 12.33 6.17 -25.99
C ASP A 589 13.46 5.43 -25.27
N LEU A 590 13.73 4.17 -25.62
CA LEU A 590 14.88 3.43 -25.11
C LEU A 590 16.21 4.09 -25.48
N LEU A 591 16.31 4.63 -26.70
CA LEU A 591 17.50 5.37 -27.13
C LEU A 591 17.63 6.69 -26.35
N ALA A 592 16.50 7.32 -26.01
CA ALA A 592 16.45 8.57 -25.27
C ALA A 592 16.92 8.41 -23.82
N ILE A 593 16.56 7.28 -23.18
CA ILE A 593 16.99 6.94 -21.82
C ILE A 593 18.33 6.18 -21.76
N SER A 594 18.92 5.85 -22.90
CA SER A 594 20.22 5.16 -22.98
C SER A 594 21.35 6.14 -22.64
N HIS A 595 21.67 6.22 -21.35
CA HIS A 595 22.68 7.15 -20.82
C HIS A 595 23.77 6.43 -20.01
N LYS A 596 24.97 7.01 -19.96
CA LYS A 596 26.10 6.41 -19.25
C LYS A 596 25.79 6.33 -17.75
N GLY A 597 25.85 5.12 -17.18
CA GLY A 597 25.72 4.89 -15.74
C GLY A 597 24.37 4.34 -15.28
N VAL A 598 23.37 4.28 -16.15
CA VAL A 598 22.05 3.68 -15.85
C VAL A 598 21.73 2.61 -16.90
N VAL A 599 21.51 1.38 -16.45
CA VAL A 599 21.21 0.24 -17.32
C VAL A 599 19.81 -0.29 -17.02
N PHE A 600 18.99 -0.40 -18.07
CA PHE A 600 17.67 -1.00 -18.03
C PHE A 600 17.76 -2.41 -18.64
N ASP A 601 18.25 -3.38 -17.85
CA ASP A 601 18.31 -4.80 -18.24
C ASP A 601 16.99 -5.50 -17.88
N ILE A 602 15.91 -5.04 -18.51
CA ILE A 602 14.53 -5.46 -18.25
C ILE A 602 13.80 -5.66 -19.58
N PRO A 603 12.86 -6.61 -19.68
CA PRO A 603 12.10 -6.81 -20.90
C PRO A 603 11.33 -5.56 -21.31
N VAL A 604 11.20 -5.35 -22.63
CA VAL A 604 10.49 -4.20 -23.21
C VAL A 604 9.41 -4.66 -24.15
N ILE A 605 8.20 -4.16 -23.91
CA ILE A 605 7.01 -4.38 -24.70
C ILE A 605 6.75 -3.13 -25.56
N ASP A 606 6.55 -3.34 -26.86
CA ASP A 606 6.23 -2.27 -27.81
C ASP A 606 4.81 -2.43 -28.35
N THR A 607 3.92 -1.51 -27.97
CA THR A 607 2.52 -1.51 -28.41
C THR A 607 2.36 -1.32 -29.92
N LEU A 608 3.29 -0.63 -30.58
CA LEU A 608 3.28 -0.43 -32.04
C LEU A 608 3.49 -1.77 -32.76
N LEU A 609 4.50 -2.54 -32.34
CA LEU A 609 4.82 -3.84 -32.91
C LEU A 609 3.71 -4.86 -32.61
N ILE A 610 3.16 -4.85 -31.40
CA ILE A 610 2.02 -5.69 -31.04
C ILE A 610 0.81 -5.38 -31.93
N SER A 611 0.48 -4.10 -32.10
CA SER A 611 -0.65 -3.67 -32.92
C SER A 611 -0.50 -4.13 -34.37
N ARG A 612 0.71 -4.00 -34.95
CA ARG A 612 1.03 -4.51 -36.29
C ARG A 612 0.93 -6.03 -36.39
N ALA A 613 1.40 -6.76 -35.39
CA ALA A 613 1.31 -8.21 -35.36
C ALA A 613 -0.14 -8.70 -35.25
N LEU A 614 -0.97 -7.99 -34.49
CA LEU A 614 -2.39 -8.28 -34.35
C LEU A 614 -3.18 -7.95 -35.63
N ASP A 615 -2.92 -6.80 -36.24
CA ASP A 615 -3.74 -6.26 -37.34
C ASP A 615 -2.93 -5.97 -38.61
N GLU A 616 -2.13 -6.93 -39.09
CA GLU A 616 -1.22 -6.78 -40.25
C GLU A 616 -1.86 -6.20 -41.53
N ALA A 617 -3.19 -6.32 -41.69
CA ALA A 617 -3.92 -5.87 -42.87
C ALA A 617 -4.50 -4.45 -42.74
N LEU A 618 -4.30 -3.78 -41.61
CA LEU A 618 -4.82 -2.44 -41.32
C LEU A 618 -3.68 -1.41 -41.32
N ASP A 619 -3.91 -0.25 -41.92
CA ASP A 619 -3.02 0.90 -41.81
C ASP A 619 -3.29 1.68 -40.51
N GLY A 620 -2.43 2.65 -40.18
CA GLY A 620 -2.61 3.55 -39.02
C GLY A 620 -2.34 2.87 -37.67
N HIS A 621 -1.06 2.69 -37.35
CA HIS A 621 -0.61 2.12 -36.07
C HIS A 621 0.09 3.13 -35.16
N ASP A 622 0.13 4.41 -35.56
CA ASP A 622 0.50 5.50 -34.65
C ASP A 622 -0.49 5.59 -33.47
N LEU A 623 -0.02 6.19 -32.37
CA LEU A 623 -0.77 6.26 -31.12
C LEU A 623 -2.15 6.93 -31.29
N ASP A 624 -2.26 7.95 -32.15
CA ASP A 624 -3.53 8.66 -32.41
C ASP A 624 -4.53 7.74 -33.13
N SER A 625 -4.08 7.06 -34.18
CA SER A 625 -4.91 6.09 -34.92
C SER A 625 -5.35 4.92 -34.04
N LEU A 626 -4.49 4.46 -33.12
CA LEU A 626 -4.83 3.38 -32.18
C LEU A 626 -5.75 3.86 -31.07
N ALA A 627 -5.52 5.05 -30.49
CA ALA A 627 -6.42 5.63 -29.51
C ALA A 627 -7.84 5.76 -30.09
N GLN A 628 -7.96 6.24 -31.33
CA GLN A 628 -9.26 6.30 -32.02
C GLN A 628 -9.86 4.91 -32.26
N ARG A 629 -9.06 3.93 -32.67
CA ARG A 629 -9.53 2.56 -32.95
C ARG A 629 -10.07 1.85 -31.71
N TYR A 630 -9.46 2.11 -30.57
CA TYR A 630 -9.79 1.49 -29.28
C TYR A 630 -10.68 2.37 -28.39
N ASP A 631 -11.15 3.52 -28.90
CA ASP A 631 -11.99 4.48 -28.17
C ASP A 631 -11.33 4.99 -26.86
N LEU A 632 -10.02 5.22 -26.93
CA LEU A 632 -9.21 5.78 -25.85
C LEU A 632 -9.19 7.30 -25.97
N ALA A 633 -9.33 8.00 -24.84
CA ALA A 633 -9.40 9.45 -24.79
C ALA A 633 -8.13 10.04 -24.17
N PHE A 634 -7.56 11.04 -24.84
CA PHE A 634 -6.60 11.92 -24.20
C PHE A 634 -7.37 12.96 -23.38
N PRO A 635 -7.11 13.09 -22.07
CA PRO A 635 -7.60 14.23 -21.31
C PRO A 635 -7.23 15.56 -22.00
N PRO A 636 -8.08 16.60 -21.91
CA PRO A 636 -7.81 17.87 -22.58
C PRO A 636 -6.43 18.44 -22.20
N GLY A 637 -5.58 18.69 -23.20
CA GLY A 637 -4.25 19.28 -23.01
C GLY A 637 -3.14 18.31 -22.59
N THR A 638 -3.37 17.00 -22.58
CA THR A 638 -2.35 16.00 -22.20
C THR A 638 -1.70 15.30 -23.39
N ARG A 639 -2.23 15.44 -24.61
CA ARG A 639 -1.59 14.90 -25.82
C ARG A 639 -0.28 15.66 -26.08
N HIS A 640 0.78 14.93 -26.44
CA HIS A 640 2.15 15.48 -26.56
C HIS A 640 2.72 15.97 -25.23
N THR A 641 2.31 15.30 -24.15
CA THR A 641 3.00 15.37 -22.88
C THR A 641 3.45 13.97 -22.55
N ALA A 642 4.68 13.83 -22.03
CA ALA A 642 5.26 12.53 -21.73
C ALA A 642 4.35 11.68 -20.82
N LEU A 643 3.77 12.28 -19.76
CA LEU A 643 2.86 11.53 -18.89
C LEU A 643 1.52 11.19 -19.58
N GLY A 644 0.99 12.09 -20.40
CA GLY A 644 -0.28 11.88 -21.10
C GLY A 644 -0.18 10.75 -22.13
N ASP A 645 0.89 10.74 -22.92
CA ASP A 645 1.13 9.71 -23.93
C ASP A 645 1.50 8.35 -23.29
N ALA A 646 2.25 8.35 -22.17
CA ALA A 646 2.49 7.14 -21.37
C ALA A 646 1.19 6.53 -20.82
N ARG A 647 0.24 7.37 -20.35
CA ARG A 647 -1.07 6.90 -19.85
C ARG A 647 -1.91 6.27 -20.94
N VAL A 648 -2.02 6.91 -22.11
CA VAL A 648 -2.76 6.32 -23.23
C VAL A 648 -2.08 5.04 -23.73
N THR A 649 -0.75 4.97 -23.70
CA THR A 649 0.00 3.73 -24.00
C THR A 649 -0.33 2.61 -23.01
N ALA A 650 -0.46 2.92 -21.72
CA ALA A 650 -0.90 1.96 -20.70
C ALA A 650 -2.34 1.49 -20.93
N GLU A 651 -3.27 2.41 -21.23
CA GLU A 651 -4.66 2.06 -21.55
C GLU A 651 -4.76 1.21 -22.83
N LEU A 652 -3.95 1.53 -23.84
CA LEU A 652 -3.83 0.75 -25.07
C LEU A 652 -3.35 -0.67 -24.77
N TRP A 653 -2.32 -0.83 -23.91
CA TRP A 653 -1.87 -2.15 -23.47
C TRP A 653 -3.02 -2.95 -22.83
N LEU A 654 -3.79 -2.35 -21.92
CA LEU A 654 -4.94 -3.00 -21.30
C LEU A 654 -6.02 -3.40 -22.32
N ALA A 655 -6.24 -2.58 -23.35
CA ALA A 655 -7.18 -2.87 -24.43
C ALA A 655 -6.67 -3.98 -25.38
N LEU A 656 -5.35 -4.16 -25.50
CA LEU A 656 -4.71 -5.20 -26.32
C LEU A 656 -4.73 -6.58 -25.63
N LEU A 657 -4.70 -6.64 -24.29
CA LEU A 657 -4.66 -7.89 -23.51
C LEU A 657 -5.72 -8.93 -23.93
N PRO A 658 -7.03 -8.61 -23.99
CA PRO A 658 -8.05 -9.60 -24.39
C PRO A 658 -7.86 -10.13 -25.82
N ARG A 659 -7.28 -9.33 -26.71
CA ARG A 659 -7.02 -9.72 -28.10
C ARG A 659 -5.81 -10.64 -28.23
N LEU A 660 -4.79 -10.44 -27.39
CA LEU A 660 -3.62 -11.30 -27.29
C LEU A 660 -4.02 -12.69 -26.75
N GLU A 661 -4.83 -12.73 -25.69
CA GLU A 661 -5.39 -13.96 -25.12
C GLU A 661 -6.25 -14.72 -26.15
N ALA A 662 -7.10 -14.00 -26.90
CA ALA A 662 -7.89 -14.61 -27.97
C ALA A 662 -7.05 -15.23 -29.10
N ARG A 663 -5.78 -14.81 -29.25
CA ARG A 663 -4.80 -15.42 -30.16
C ARG A 663 -3.94 -16.51 -29.52
N GLY A 664 -4.14 -16.81 -28.24
CA GLY A 664 -3.34 -17.78 -27.47
C GLY A 664 -1.95 -17.24 -27.12
N VAL A 665 -1.82 -15.92 -26.96
CA VAL A 665 -0.62 -15.25 -26.46
C VAL A 665 -0.92 -14.82 -25.03
N ASP A 666 -0.58 -15.70 -24.09
CA ASP A 666 -0.96 -15.57 -22.68
C ASP A 666 0.25 -15.22 -21.80
N THR A 667 1.48 -15.48 -22.26
CA THR A 667 2.71 -15.25 -21.49
C THR A 667 3.64 -14.20 -22.11
N LEU A 668 4.56 -13.66 -21.30
CA LEU A 668 5.55 -12.67 -21.77
C LEU A 668 6.46 -13.25 -22.87
N GLU A 669 6.92 -14.49 -22.76
CA GLU A 669 7.75 -15.16 -23.77
C GLU A 669 7.05 -15.21 -25.13
N GLN A 670 5.78 -15.60 -25.14
CA GLN A 670 4.97 -15.67 -26.35
C GLN A 670 4.79 -14.27 -26.97
N LEU A 671 4.59 -13.25 -26.13
CA LEU A 671 4.46 -11.87 -26.58
C LEU A 671 5.75 -11.32 -27.18
N LEU A 672 6.89 -11.53 -26.52
CA LEU A 672 8.20 -11.12 -27.04
C LEU A 672 8.54 -11.83 -28.35
N THR A 673 8.17 -13.11 -28.48
CA THR A 673 8.29 -13.86 -29.73
C THR A 673 7.40 -13.27 -30.84
N LEU A 674 6.17 -12.87 -30.51
CA LEU A 674 5.26 -12.21 -31.45
C LEU A 674 5.84 -10.87 -31.94
N GLN A 675 6.39 -10.08 -31.01
CA GLN A 675 7.02 -8.78 -31.27
C GLN A 675 8.26 -8.92 -32.18
N ALA A 676 9.14 -9.88 -31.90
CA ALA A 676 10.34 -10.13 -32.72
C ALA A 676 9.99 -10.51 -34.17
N ASN A 677 8.97 -11.36 -34.36
CA ASN A 677 8.50 -11.73 -35.70
C ASN A 677 7.89 -10.57 -36.50
N ALA A 678 7.33 -9.56 -35.82
CA ALA A 678 6.82 -8.35 -36.46
C ALA A 678 7.96 -7.41 -36.88
N PHE A 679 9.03 -7.33 -36.07
CA PHE A 679 10.23 -6.55 -36.34
C PHE A 679 10.98 -7.04 -37.59
N ASP A 680 11.25 -8.35 -37.70
CA ASP A 680 11.97 -8.94 -38.86
C ASP A 680 11.26 -8.69 -40.21
N ARG A 681 9.93 -8.54 -40.21
CA ARG A 681 9.17 -8.22 -41.43
C ARG A 681 9.27 -6.75 -41.82
N GLN A 682 9.55 -5.85 -40.88
CA GLN A 682 9.77 -4.44 -41.20
C GLN A 682 11.11 -4.24 -41.88
N ASP A 683 12.18 -4.86 -41.38
CA ASP A 683 13.50 -4.78 -42.03
C ASP A 683 13.47 -5.38 -43.45
N ALA A 684 12.68 -6.43 -43.67
CA ALA A 684 12.48 -7.03 -44.99
C ALA A 684 11.60 -6.20 -45.96
N SER A 685 10.85 -5.21 -45.47
CA SER A 685 10.02 -4.30 -46.29
C SER A 685 10.60 -2.88 -46.43
N ALA A 686 11.64 -2.57 -45.66
CA ALA A 686 12.45 -1.35 -45.76
C ALA A 686 13.69 -1.52 -46.66
N LEU A 687 13.94 -2.73 -47.17
CA LEU A 687 14.87 -3.08 -48.27
C LEU A 687 14.11 -3.21 -49.58
#